data_AF-A0A9W5TAF5-F1
#
_entry.id   AF-A0A9W5TAF5-F1
#
_cell.length_a   1.000
_cell.length_b   1.000
_cell.length_c   1.000
_cell.angle_alpha   90.00
_cell.angle_beta   90.00
_cell.angle_gamma   90.00
#
_symmetry.space_group_name_H-M   'P 1'
#
loop_
_entity.id
_entity.type
_entity.pdbx_description
1 polymer ?
#
loop_
_entity_poly.entity_id
_entity_poly.type
_entity_poly.pdbx_seq_one_letter_code
_entity_poly.pdbx_strand_id
1 'polypeptide(L)'
;MDTNIVNSGKKRKAQHTKPANKINRRKPPHVKFPQPTHEEDNDVDLGSDSEDDLSEAEFDTGIVSDHSEDDELSEYDMDDVSDDESEQESDNLEFSDAEDSDSDFQGEIESGCKVVSSELAEQILSDAKKLHDSAIRRLIVVYGSFIRRAALQSPQMPSEPISTGDTADDGTKGGKRRRSGRNAIASRGLSAKFRNTPNRYAPSNKDVYSYIIMETCSIVEKYLEKHQLSFGNKGIADVATLFRRFFSSTLVLLGFCNDDLDSTRCVLTVLGTNIVMPWIVCLKNLQTEMVKLAASLLTYHRERVVRVHALQLLQRYLKHIKEKDYHRIHIYQTPAGVLKVERLSSQDAHEFCNSSLNFVLSRSYRTLVSASCIERTLKNFVLFKLSQNCVAELFNDAPTANLYTFAFKSIRDLGINVRREWLAINDRKKREKKLPKRSSSHGMVLPVYSWGFVDAINLWVSTLVRCKDRLEQLAYPLVTVISASVKIKLPHVAYMPFVLHMITAMNQLTEGLDRFVPVASMLFNLLEQLRKKDISKLRRAEAKHSKKLLDNSNDIMVLLRLSKKQLHASETYRMLYRHVGLVLTDHVGLISLHPSFPEFTIPITAFLRTYLKNHRVDPAFRNTVSKLLSLIEESSTIVRDKRVSLDMQKRSNMGLKVFTSDAKHIPIYRHRMEQLLRYQQINREKVEGTLSAAEL
;
A
#
# COMPACT_ATOMS: atom_id res chain seq x y z
N MET A 1 69.12 48.85 -14.64
CA MET A 1 68.58 48.63 -15.99
C MET A 1 67.05 48.55 -15.85
N ASP A 2 66.37 49.61 -15.42
CA ASP A 2 66.26 50.96 -16.04
C ASP A 2 66.03 50.78 -17.54
N THR A 3 64.85 51.08 -18.09
CA THR A 3 64.26 52.43 -18.16
C THR A 3 62.85 52.26 -18.75
N ASN A 4 61.78 52.74 -18.08
CA ASN A 4 61.13 54.06 -18.28
C ASN A 4 60.16 54.07 -19.49
N ILE A 5 58.99 54.73 -19.52
CA ILE A 5 58.51 55.96 -18.86
C ILE A 5 56.96 55.98 -19.11
N VAL A 6 56.09 56.16 -18.09
CA VAL A 6 55.50 57.43 -17.56
C VAL A 6 54.08 57.68 -18.11
N ASN A 7 53.04 57.53 -17.25
CA ASN A 7 52.28 58.59 -16.54
C ASN A 7 51.09 59.13 -17.36
N SER A 8 50.00 59.66 -16.83
CA SER A 8 49.50 59.86 -15.46
C SER A 8 48.13 60.56 -15.52
N GLY A 9 47.37 60.48 -14.43
CA GLY A 9 46.59 61.62 -13.90
C GLY A 9 45.09 61.63 -14.23
N LYS A 10 44.19 61.37 -13.27
CA LYS A 10 43.78 62.19 -12.09
C LYS A 10 42.51 63.01 -12.35
N LYS A 11 41.47 62.60 -11.60
CA LYS A 11 40.49 63.42 -10.83
C LYS A 11 39.54 64.37 -11.61
N ARG A 12 38.22 64.18 -11.43
CA ARG A 12 37.40 64.94 -10.44
C ARG A 12 35.95 64.46 -10.37
N LYS A 13 35.40 64.57 -9.15
CA LYS A 13 34.02 64.34 -8.69
C LYS A 13 33.12 65.57 -8.96
N ALA A 14 31.82 65.34 -9.15
CA ALA A 14 30.67 66.03 -8.50
C ALA A 14 29.39 65.21 -8.84
N GLN A 15 28.63 64.65 -7.88
CA GLN A 15 27.46 65.26 -7.20
C GLN A 15 26.47 65.90 -8.21
N HIS A 16 25.18 65.58 -8.33
CA HIS A 16 24.15 65.35 -7.31
C HIS A 16 22.85 64.80 -7.97
N THR A 17 22.18 63.85 -7.30
CA THR A 17 20.70 63.63 -7.15
C THR A 17 19.68 63.67 -8.33
N LYS A 18 19.00 62.52 -8.53
CA LYS A 18 17.59 62.17 -8.92
C LYS A 18 16.62 63.30 -9.37
N PRO A 19 15.64 63.11 -10.31
CA PRO A 19 14.59 62.07 -10.21
C PRO A 19 14.01 61.47 -11.54
N ALA A 20 12.95 60.68 -11.36
CA ALA A 20 12.15 59.78 -12.21
C ALA A 20 11.73 60.17 -13.66
N ASN A 21 11.63 59.15 -14.54
CA ASN A 21 10.53 58.82 -15.48
C ASN A 21 10.98 57.63 -16.37
N LYS A 22 10.35 56.44 -16.41
CA LYS A 22 9.00 56.01 -16.85
C LYS A 22 8.58 56.48 -18.25
N ILE A 23 8.89 55.68 -19.28
CA ILE A 23 8.22 55.56 -20.59
C ILE A 23 8.44 54.08 -21.01
N ASN A 24 7.49 53.15 -21.15
CA ASN A 24 6.06 53.10 -21.46
C ASN A 24 5.69 53.38 -22.94
N ARG A 25 5.48 52.31 -23.72
CA ARG A 25 4.63 52.25 -24.93
C ARG A 25 3.95 50.87 -24.93
N ARG A 26 2.73 50.69 -24.42
CA ARG A 26 1.36 51.05 -24.89
C ARG A 26 0.97 50.46 -26.27
N LYS A 27 -0.15 49.72 -26.24
CA LYS A 27 -0.98 49.17 -27.33
C LYS A 27 -1.70 50.26 -28.14
N PRO A 28 -2.23 49.92 -29.34
CA PRO A 28 -3.46 50.50 -29.90
C PRO A 28 -4.57 49.42 -30.15
N PRO A 29 -5.81 49.84 -30.50
CA PRO A 29 -7.04 49.27 -29.92
C PRO A 29 -8.05 48.61 -30.90
N HIS A 30 -9.12 48.07 -30.30
CA HIS A 30 -10.37 47.59 -30.91
C HIS A 30 -11.13 48.66 -31.70
N VAL A 31 -11.73 48.26 -32.83
CA VAL A 31 -12.83 48.96 -33.51
C VAL A 31 -13.88 47.92 -33.96
N LYS A 32 -15.16 48.16 -33.60
CA LYS A 32 -16.38 47.47 -34.08
C LYS A 32 -16.74 47.98 -35.49
N PHE A 33 -17.67 47.34 -36.22
CA PHE A 33 -18.75 47.90 -37.07
C PHE A 33 -19.37 46.77 -37.97
N PRO A 34 -20.47 46.95 -38.73
CA PRO A 34 -21.86 46.63 -38.35
C PRO A 34 -22.54 45.61 -39.32
N GLN A 35 -23.83 45.31 -39.09
CA GLN A 35 -24.71 44.54 -40.00
C GLN A 35 -24.86 45.18 -41.39
N PRO A 36 -25.24 44.38 -42.41
CA PRO A 36 -26.16 44.87 -43.43
C PRO A 36 -27.36 43.95 -43.71
N THR A 37 -28.37 44.59 -44.27
CA THR A 37 -29.72 44.20 -44.65
C THR A 37 -29.83 43.64 -46.09
N HIS A 38 -31.03 43.10 -46.38
CA HIS A 38 -31.61 42.55 -47.61
C HIS A 38 -31.27 43.19 -48.98
N GLU A 39 -31.24 42.34 -50.01
CA GLU A 39 -32.02 42.34 -51.31
C GLU A 39 -31.20 41.57 -52.38
N GLU A 40 -31.73 40.43 -52.82
CA GLU A 40 -32.26 40.17 -54.19
C GLU A 40 -31.21 40.28 -55.31
N ASP A 41 -30.79 39.15 -55.89
CA ASP A 41 -31.15 38.82 -57.27
C ASP A 41 -30.63 37.44 -57.75
N ASN A 42 -31.34 36.95 -58.76
CA ASN A 42 -31.34 35.62 -59.37
C ASN A 42 -30.04 35.26 -60.14
N ASP A 43 -29.69 33.97 -60.21
CA ASP A 43 -29.78 33.16 -61.44
C ASP A 43 -29.00 31.82 -61.37
N VAL A 44 -29.76 30.73 -61.52
CA VAL A 44 -29.63 29.64 -62.51
C VAL A 44 -28.27 28.89 -62.69
N ASP A 45 -28.36 27.60 -62.36
CA ASP A 45 -27.97 26.40 -63.15
C ASP A 45 -26.86 25.42 -62.69
N LEU A 46 -27.33 24.16 -62.65
CA LEU A 46 -26.72 22.86 -62.98
C LEU A 46 -25.60 22.26 -62.10
N GLY A 47 -25.97 21.18 -61.40
CA GLY A 47 -25.56 19.85 -61.89
C GLY A 47 -24.85 18.89 -60.93
N SER A 48 -25.53 17.77 -60.68
CA SER A 48 -25.06 16.40 -60.40
C SER A 48 -24.63 15.97 -58.97
N ASP A 49 -25.52 15.13 -58.42
CA ASP A 49 -25.32 13.77 -57.91
C ASP A 49 -24.56 13.48 -56.60
N SER A 50 -25.35 12.91 -55.67
CA SER A 50 -25.21 11.57 -55.07
C SER A 50 -25.13 11.49 -53.53
N GLU A 51 -26.20 10.87 -53.02
CA GLU A 51 -26.30 9.86 -51.94
C GLU A 51 -26.12 10.25 -50.46
N ASP A 52 -27.28 10.19 -49.78
CA ASP A 52 -27.58 9.49 -48.52
C ASP A 52 -26.57 9.52 -47.36
N ASP A 53 -26.96 10.15 -46.24
CA ASP A 53 -26.87 9.46 -44.95
C ASP A 53 -27.76 10.04 -43.83
N LEU A 54 -28.04 9.15 -42.89
CA LEU A 54 -29.12 9.14 -41.90
C LEU A 54 -29.00 10.12 -40.72
N SER A 55 -30.18 10.40 -40.17
CA SER A 55 -30.55 11.29 -39.07
C SER A 55 -29.94 10.99 -37.69
N GLU A 56 -29.38 12.01 -37.03
CA GLU A 56 -29.25 12.11 -35.57
C GLU A 56 -30.44 12.91 -35.00
N ALA A 57 -31.11 12.36 -33.99
CA ALA A 57 -32.16 13.05 -33.23
C ALA A 57 -31.69 13.35 -31.81
N GLU A 58 -31.84 14.63 -31.44
CA GLU A 58 -31.62 15.24 -30.13
C GLU A 58 -32.71 14.86 -29.08
N PHE A 59 -32.58 15.47 -27.88
CA PHE A 59 -33.48 15.54 -26.71
C PHE A 59 -33.15 14.56 -25.56
N ASP A 60 -33.15 14.93 -24.27
CA ASP A 60 -33.54 16.16 -23.57
C ASP A 60 -32.88 16.14 -22.17
N THR A 61 -32.60 17.32 -21.60
CA THR A 61 -32.10 17.48 -20.24
C THR A 61 -33.21 17.92 -19.30
N GLY A 62 -33.78 16.97 -18.53
CA GLY A 62 -34.71 17.24 -17.44
C GLY A 62 -33.99 17.45 -16.10
N ILE A 63 -34.05 18.67 -15.58
CA ILE A 63 -33.63 19.09 -14.24
C ILE A 63 -34.75 18.73 -13.25
N VAL A 64 -34.41 18.05 -12.14
CA VAL A 64 -35.24 18.03 -10.93
C VAL A 64 -34.34 18.21 -9.70
N SER A 65 -34.64 19.26 -8.96
CA SER A 65 -34.13 19.58 -7.62
C SER A 65 -34.84 18.76 -6.56
N ASP A 66 -34.13 18.26 -5.53
CA ASP A 66 -34.56 18.52 -4.14
C ASP A 66 -33.49 18.24 -3.07
N HIS A 67 -33.73 18.89 -1.93
CA HIS A 67 -32.95 19.12 -0.72
C HIS A 67 -32.35 17.90 0.03
N SER A 68 -31.19 18.11 0.68
CA SER A 68 -30.87 17.45 1.95
C SER A 68 -29.77 18.17 2.74
N GLU A 69 -29.97 18.15 4.05
CA GLU A 69 -29.37 18.90 5.14
C GLU A 69 -27.91 18.56 5.47
N ASP A 70 -27.34 19.42 6.31
CA ASP A 70 -25.97 19.49 6.80
C ASP A 70 -25.46 18.20 7.45
N ASP A 71 -24.21 17.82 7.16
CA ASP A 71 -23.38 17.00 8.05
C ASP A 71 -21.88 17.28 7.82
N GLU A 72 -21.19 17.56 8.91
CA GLU A 72 -19.86 18.19 9.00
C GLU A 72 -18.73 17.41 8.31
N LEU A 73 -18.02 18.09 7.41
CA LEU A 73 -16.85 17.61 6.69
C LEU A 73 -15.55 17.92 7.44
N SER A 74 -14.73 16.89 7.69
CA SER A 74 -13.34 17.07 8.13
C SER A 74 -12.42 17.43 6.96
N GLU A 75 -11.81 18.59 7.09
CA GLU A 75 -10.84 19.29 6.24
C GLU A 75 -9.52 18.51 6.08
N TYR A 76 -8.96 18.50 4.86
CA TYR A 76 -7.61 18.02 4.58
C TYR A 76 -6.92 19.03 3.66
N ASP A 77 -6.19 19.97 4.28
CA ASP A 77 -5.19 20.79 3.63
C ASP A 77 -3.91 19.99 3.41
N MET A 78 -3.46 19.95 2.17
CA MET A 78 -2.11 19.52 1.79
C MET A 78 -1.53 20.65 0.96
N ASP A 79 -1.03 21.66 1.69
CA ASP A 79 -0.31 22.78 1.12
C ASP A 79 1.08 22.40 0.60
N ASP A 80 1.50 23.30 -0.28
CA ASP A 80 2.62 23.34 -1.18
C ASP A 80 3.98 22.93 -0.59
N VAL A 81 4.75 22.20 -1.40
CA VAL A 81 6.17 21.92 -1.14
C VAL A 81 6.97 23.05 -1.77
N SER A 82 7.31 24.07 -1.00
CA SER A 82 8.38 25.01 -1.31
C SER A 82 9.68 24.55 -0.66
N ASP A 83 10.69 24.29 -1.51
CA ASP A 83 12.10 24.17 -1.14
C ASP A 83 12.58 25.49 -0.50
N ASP A 84 13.21 25.44 0.67
CA ASP A 84 14.27 26.37 1.02
C ASP A 84 15.25 25.71 2.01
N GLU A 85 16.52 25.67 1.59
CA GLU A 85 17.68 25.23 2.35
C GLU A 85 18.19 26.42 3.19
N SER A 86 18.44 26.20 4.48
CA SER A 86 19.48 26.94 5.20
C SER A 86 20.06 26.10 6.34
N GLU A 87 21.37 25.89 6.24
CA GLU A 87 22.25 25.30 7.25
C GLU A 87 22.41 26.28 8.42
N GLN A 88 22.41 25.76 9.65
CA GLN A 88 23.14 26.35 10.77
C GLN A 88 23.45 25.26 11.80
N GLU A 89 24.74 25.05 12.03
CA GLU A 89 25.32 24.29 13.13
C GLU A 89 25.05 24.99 14.47
N SER A 90 24.76 24.21 15.51
CA SER A 90 25.34 24.42 16.83
C SER A 90 25.26 23.14 17.67
N ASP A 91 26.42 22.79 18.21
CA ASP A 91 26.64 21.70 19.16
C ASP A 91 25.82 21.88 20.45
N ASN A 92 25.33 20.77 20.99
CA ASN A 92 25.62 20.37 22.36
C ASN A 92 25.30 18.88 22.57
N LEU A 93 26.32 18.18 23.06
CA LEU A 93 26.29 16.82 23.60
C LEU A 93 25.47 16.76 24.89
N GLU A 94 24.68 15.70 25.05
CA GLU A 94 24.48 15.07 26.35
C GLU A 94 24.32 13.56 26.13
N PHE A 95 25.34 12.82 26.55
CA PHE A 95 25.29 11.37 26.75
C PHE A 95 24.63 11.13 28.10
N SER A 96 23.59 10.30 28.14
CA SER A 96 23.24 9.58 29.36
C SER A 96 23.26 8.09 29.07
N ASP A 97 24.40 7.47 29.36
CA ASP A 97 24.42 6.07 29.76
C ASP A 97 23.69 6.00 31.11
N ALA A 98 22.48 5.47 31.08
CA ALA A 98 21.82 4.97 32.27
C ALA A 98 21.47 3.51 31.99
N GLU A 99 22.14 2.64 32.73
CA GLU A 99 21.91 1.21 32.80
C GLU A 99 20.41 0.91 32.92
N ASP A 100 19.91 0.07 32.01
CA ASP A 100 18.58 -0.52 32.08
C ASP A 100 18.44 -1.30 33.40
N SER A 101 17.83 -0.66 34.39
CA SER A 101 17.30 -1.28 35.58
C SER A 101 15.80 -1.48 35.40
N ASP A 102 15.38 -2.73 35.34
CA ASP A 102 13.99 -3.20 35.38
C ASP A 102 13.17 -2.50 36.49
N SER A 103 12.31 -1.53 36.13
CA SER A 103 11.20 -1.12 37.02
C SER A 103 10.07 -0.31 36.35
N ASP A 104 9.57 -0.71 35.19
CA ASP A 104 8.47 0.01 34.50
C ASP A 104 7.04 -0.36 34.98
N PHE A 105 6.87 -0.96 36.18
CA PHE A 105 5.56 -1.40 36.68
C PHE A 105 5.05 -0.71 37.95
N GLN A 106 5.72 0.35 38.41
CA GLN A 106 5.25 1.17 39.54
C GLN A 106 4.47 2.41 39.08
N GLY A 107 3.35 2.18 38.40
CA GLY A 107 2.29 3.20 38.33
C GLY A 107 1.51 3.20 39.64
N GLU A 108 1.24 4.38 40.21
CA GLU A 108 0.42 4.55 41.41
C GLU A 108 -0.84 3.65 41.35
N ILE A 109 -1.04 2.85 42.39
CA ILE A 109 -2.21 1.97 42.48
C ILE A 109 -3.42 2.88 42.68
N GLU A 110 -4.32 2.96 41.69
CA GLU A 110 -5.60 3.68 41.80
C GLU A 110 -6.29 3.27 43.12
N SER A 111 -6.69 4.26 43.93
CA SER A 111 -7.26 4.04 45.25
C SER A 111 -8.51 3.13 45.16
N GLY A 112 -8.45 1.96 45.79
CA GLY A 112 -9.55 0.97 45.80
C GLY A 112 -9.35 -0.29 44.94
N CYS A 113 -8.23 -0.45 44.23
CA CYS A 113 -7.91 -1.68 43.48
C CYS A 113 -7.40 -2.81 44.39
N LYS A 114 -7.93 -4.04 44.23
CA LYS A 114 -7.39 -5.24 44.92
C LYS A 114 -6.19 -5.80 44.16
N VAL A 115 -5.03 -5.86 44.81
CA VAL A 115 -3.83 -6.50 44.25
C VAL A 115 -4.01 -8.02 44.26
N VAL A 116 -3.72 -8.66 43.14
CA VAL A 116 -3.78 -10.12 42.97
C VAL A 116 -2.36 -10.67 43.08
N SER A 117 -2.07 -11.39 44.16
CA SER A 117 -0.82 -12.14 44.36
C SER A 117 -0.81 -13.46 43.58
N SER A 118 0.35 -14.12 43.48
CA SER A 118 0.48 -15.43 42.82
C SER A 118 -0.45 -16.48 43.42
N GLU A 119 -0.55 -16.54 44.75
CA GLU A 119 -1.45 -17.48 45.46
C GLU A 119 -2.92 -17.23 45.13
N LEU A 120 -3.34 -15.96 45.09
CA LEU A 120 -4.71 -15.61 44.74
C LEU A 120 -5.01 -15.89 43.27
N ALA A 121 -4.03 -15.70 42.38
CA ALA A 121 -4.14 -16.05 40.97
C ALA A 121 -4.37 -17.56 40.80
N GLU A 122 -3.59 -18.41 41.49
CA GLU A 122 -3.76 -19.86 41.47
C GLU A 122 -5.12 -20.31 41.98
N GLN A 123 -5.62 -19.73 43.07
CA GLN A 123 -6.96 -20.02 43.59
C GLN A 123 -8.05 -19.67 42.57
N ILE A 124 -7.99 -18.48 41.98
CA ILE A 124 -8.96 -18.03 40.96
C ILE A 124 -8.94 -18.95 39.74
N LEU A 125 -7.76 -19.37 39.28
CA LEU A 125 -7.61 -20.25 38.13
C LEU A 125 -8.07 -21.69 38.44
N SER A 126 -7.76 -22.22 39.63
CA SER A 126 -8.21 -23.53 40.09
C SER A 126 -9.74 -23.61 40.17
N ASP A 127 -10.37 -22.55 40.69
CA ASP A 127 -11.83 -22.47 40.73
C ASP A 127 -12.45 -22.32 39.32
N ALA A 128 -11.82 -21.55 38.45
CA ALA A 128 -12.29 -21.39 37.07
C ALA A 128 -12.13 -22.67 36.22
N LYS A 129 -11.13 -23.52 36.52
CA LYS A 129 -10.96 -24.85 35.91
C LYS A 129 -12.13 -25.79 36.17
N LYS A 130 -12.93 -25.56 37.23
CA LYS A 130 -14.17 -26.30 37.51
C LYS A 130 -15.33 -25.93 36.57
N LEU A 131 -15.15 -24.90 35.73
CA LEU A 131 -16.10 -24.47 34.69
C LEU A 131 -17.49 -24.09 35.23
N HIS A 132 -17.55 -23.46 36.40
CA HIS A 132 -18.76 -22.85 36.93
C HIS A 132 -18.90 -21.39 36.45
N ASP A 133 -20.11 -20.98 36.07
CA ASP A 133 -20.41 -19.64 35.52
C ASP A 133 -19.96 -18.49 36.44
N SER A 134 -20.09 -18.65 37.75
CA SER A 134 -19.68 -17.66 38.76
C SER A 134 -18.16 -17.51 38.83
N ALA A 135 -17.42 -18.62 38.78
CA ALA A 135 -15.96 -18.64 38.78
C ALA A 135 -15.39 -18.02 37.49
N ILE A 136 -15.99 -18.35 36.34
CA ILE A 136 -15.60 -17.78 35.04
C ILE A 136 -15.91 -16.29 34.97
N ARG A 137 -17.06 -15.86 35.49
CA ARG A 137 -17.38 -14.43 35.60
C ARG A 137 -16.34 -13.68 36.41
N ARG A 138 -15.89 -14.24 37.54
CA ARG A 138 -14.81 -13.65 38.37
C ARG A 138 -13.51 -13.58 37.58
N LEU A 139 -13.11 -14.65 36.90
CA LEU A 139 -11.90 -14.69 36.08
C LEU A 139 -11.91 -13.63 34.96
N ILE A 140 -13.01 -13.51 34.22
CA ILE A 140 -13.14 -12.53 33.12
C ILE A 140 -13.06 -11.09 33.62
N VAL A 141 -13.58 -10.80 34.83
CA VAL A 141 -13.46 -9.47 35.44
C VAL A 141 -12.01 -9.15 35.84
N VAL A 142 -11.27 -10.14 36.37
CA VAL A 142 -9.84 -9.98 36.68
C VAL A 142 -9.04 -9.75 35.39
N TYR A 143 -9.22 -10.61 34.38
CA TYR A 143 -8.62 -10.50 33.06
C TYR A 143 -8.87 -9.13 32.41
N GLY A 144 -10.12 -8.67 32.42
CA GLY A 144 -10.49 -7.38 31.86
C GLY A 144 -9.90 -6.18 32.61
N SER A 145 -9.72 -6.27 33.93
CA SER A 145 -9.10 -5.22 34.75
C SER A 145 -7.59 -5.12 34.47
N PHE A 146 -6.90 -6.26 34.36
CA PHE A 146 -5.48 -6.33 34.04
C PHE A 146 -5.17 -5.69 32.70
N ILE A 147 -5.90 -6.10 31.64
CA ILE A 147 -5.70 -5.56 30.30
C ILE A 147 -6.06 -4.08 30.25
N ARG A 148 -7.10 -3.63 30.96
CA ARG A 148 -7.43 -2.20 31.00
C ARG A 148 -6.28 -1.38 31.57
N ARG A 149 -5.69 -1.82 32.70
CA ARG A 149 -4.56 -1.13 33.32
C ARG A 149 -3.37 -1.07 32.36
N ALA A 150 -3.00 -2.21 31.77
CA ALA A 150 -1.93 -2.28 30.78
C ALA A 150 -2.20 -1.37 29.57
N ALA A 151 -3.44 -1.31 29.09
CA ALA A 151 -3.81 -0.44 27.98
C ALA A 151 -3.75 1.04 28.36
N LEU A 152 -4.24 1.44 29.53
CA LEU A 152 -4.17 2.83 30.02
C LEU A 152 -2.73 3.31 30.22
N GLN A 153 -1.82 2.41 30.57
CA GLN A 153 -0.39 2.67 30.69
C GLN A 153 0.35 2.67 29.34
N SER A 154 -0.28 2.14 28.28
CA SER A 154 0.35 2.05 26.96
C SER A 154 0.43 3.42 26.27
N PRO A 155 1.59 3.78 25.67
CA PRO A 155 1.74 5.00 24.90
C PRO A 155 0.89 5.03 23.62
N GLN A 156 0.30 3.90 23.23
CA GLN A 156 -0.58 3.79 22.06
C GLN A 156 -2.02 4.28 22.34
N MET A 157 -2.39 4.54 23.60
CA MET A 157 -3.71 5.07 23.95
C MET A 157 -3.80 6.59 23.69
N PRO A 158 -4.85 7.10 23.03
CA PRO A 158 -5.03 8.54 22.83
C PRO A 158 -5.16 9.30 24.17
N SER A 159 -4.46 10.40 24.44
CA SER A 159 -4.76 11.23 25.62
C SER A 159 -6.16 11.88 25.47
N GLU A 160 -6.92 12.06 26.55
CA GLU A 160 -8.19 12.83 26.46
C GLU A 160 -7.92 14.25 25.94
N PRO A 161 -8.84 14.84 25.15
CA PRO A 161 -8.87 16.29 25.06
C PRO A 161 -9.26 16.81 26.45
N ILE A 162 -8.34 17.52 27.11
CA ILE A 162 -8.61 18.19 28.38
C ILE A 162 -9.79 19.13 28.16
N SER A 163 -10.96 18.81 28.72
CA SER A 163 -12.06 19.73 28.87
C SER A 163 -11.82 20.55 30.15
N THR A 164 -11.16 21.69 30.03
CA THR A 164 -11.30 22.75 31.04
C THR A 164 -12.48 23.62 30.64
N GLY A 165 -13.51 23.62 31.49
CA GLY A 165 -14.62 24.55 31.39
C GLY A 165 -14.17 26.00 31.60
N ASP A 166 -14.92 26.88 30.97
CA ASP A 166 -15.15 28.30 31.26
C ASP A 166 -13.95 29.19 31.59
N THR A 167 -13.48 29.93 30.57
CA THR A 167 -13.83 31.35 30.39
C THR A 167 -13.43 31.79 28.98
N ALA A 168 -14.31 32.55 28.34
CA ALA A 168 -13.98 33.30 27.13
C ALA A 168 -13.00 34.42 27.49
N ASP A 169 -11.82 34.42 26.88
CA ASP A 169 -11.22 35.67 26.40
C ASP A 169 -10.27 35.42 25.23
N ASP A 170 -10.29 36.36 24.31
CA ASP A 170 -9.69 36.32 22.98
C ASP A 170 -8.16 36.53 23.03
N GLY A 171 -7.46 36.07 21.97
CA GLY A 171 -6.10 36.54 21.70
C GLY A 171 -5.01 35.46 21.54
N THR A 172 -4.71 35.14 20.28
CA THR A 172 -3.36 34.88 19.76
C THR A 172 -2.47 33.85 20.49
N LYS A 173 -2.38 32.64 19.91
CA LYS A 173 -1.12 31.93 19.55
C LYS A 173 -1.45 30.56 18.95
N GLY A 174 -1.69 30.56 17.64
CA GLY A 174 -1.67 29.34 16.84
C GLY A 174 -0.25 28.81 16.71
N GLY A 175 -0.07 27.51 16.96
CA GLY A 175 1.20 26.81 16.66
C GLY A 175 1.69 25.93 17.80
N LYS A 176 1.08 24.75 17.95
CA LYS A 176 1.66 23.48 18.46
C LYS A 176 0.54 22.47 18.79
N ARG A 177 -0.29 22.09 17.80
CA ARG A 177 -1.11 20.87 17.94
C ARG A 177 -0.26 19.67 17.50
N ARG A 178 0.17 18.93 18.51
CA ARG A 178 1.08 17.76 18.48
C ARG A 178 0.62 16.70 17.46
N ARG A 179 1.58 16.22 16.65
CA ARG A 179 1.56 14.94 15.92
C ARG A 179 1.52 13.76 16.91
N SER A 180 0.40 13.53 17.60
CA SER A 180 0.20 12.32 18.40
C SER A 180 -1.06 11.61 17.90
N GLY A 181 -0.91 10.39 17.37
CA GLY A 181 -2.05 9.57 16.95
C GLY A 181 -1.91 8.72 15.68
N ARG A 182 -0.70 8.49 15.14
CA ARG A 182 -0.52 7.56 13.99
C ARG A 182 -0.29 6.10 14.39
N ASN A 183 -0.13 5.79 15.68
CA ASN A 183 0.23 4.44 16.15
C ASN A 183 -0.96 3.63 16.73
N ALA A 184 -2.17 4.18 16.81
CA ALA A 184 -3.31 3.45 17.34
C ALA A 184 -3.86 2.47 16.28
N ILE A 185 -3.59 1.17 16.47
CA ILE A 185 -4.12 0.07 15.66
C ILE A 185 -5.64 -0.10 15.88
N ALA A 186 -6.13 0.29 17.06
CA ALA A 186 -7.52 0.19 17.48
C ALA A 186 -8.40 1.40 17.11
N SER A 187 -9.71 1.15 17.00
CA SER A 187 -10.70 2.20 16.69
C SER A 187 -10.95 3.13 17.88
N ARG A 188 -11.23 4.41 17.60
CA ARG A 188 -11.57 5.42 18.64
C ARG A 188 -12.78 5.01 19.49
N GLY A 189 -13.75 4.31 18.91
CA GLY A 189 -14.93 3.80 19.61
C GLY A 189 -14.64 2.69 20.63
N LEU A 190 -13.58 1.90 20.42
CA LEU A 190 -13.13 0.89 21.38
C LEU A 190 -12.51 1.55 22.63
N SER A 191 -11.77 2.64 22.44
CA SER A 191 -11.10 3.41 23.50
C SER A 191 -12.09 4.14 24.43
N ALA A 192 -13.11 4.80 23.88
CA ALA A 192 -14.07 5.59 24.67
C ALA A 192 -14.92 4.74 25.62
N LYS A 193 -15.38 3.56 25.17
CA LYS A 193 -16.15 2.64 26.02
C LYS A 193 -15.32 2.03 27.15
N PHE A 194 -14.00 1.99 26.99
CA PHE A 194 -13.10 1.34 27.94
C PHE A 194 -12.67 2.24 29.10
N ARG A 195 -12.58 3.57 28.91
CA ARG A 195 -12.22 4.53 29.97
C ARG A 195 -13.27 4.62 31.07
N ASN A 196 -14.55 4.52 30.71
CA ASN A 196 -15.65 4.77 31.63
C ASN A 196 -15.96 3.61 32.60
N THR A 197 -15.17 2.54 32.58
CA THR A 197 -15.43 1.36 33.42
C THR A 197 -14.39 1.29 34.55
N PRO A 198 -14.80 1.17 35.82
CA PRO A 198 -13.89 1.20 36.95
C PRO A 198 -12.96 -0.02 36.97
N ASN A 199 -11.70 0.21 37.35
CA ASN A 199 -10.71 -0.84 37.52
C ASN A 199 -10.86 -1.46 38.92
N ARG A 200 -10.91 -2.80 39.00
CA ARG A 200 -11.19 -3.49 40.29
C ARG A 200 -10.00 -4.30 40.81
N TYR A 201 -9.12 -4.74 39.92
CA TYR A 201 -8.01 -5.64 40.23
C TYR A 201 -6.73 -5.17 39.55
N ALA A 202 -5.59 -5.36 40.22
CA ALA A 202 -4.27 -5.07 39.69
C ALA A 202 -3.33 -6.29 39.88
N PRO A 203 -2.46 -6.60 38.89
CA PRO A 203 -1.46 -7.67 39.05
C PRO A 203 -0.37 -7.25 40.04
N SER A 204 0.20 -8.20 40.78
CA SER A 204 1.37 -7.96 41.64
C SER A 204 2.67 -7.79 40.85
N ASN A 205 2.85 -8.55 39.76
CA ASN A 205 4.04 -8.53 38.90
C ASN A 205 3.67 -8.93 37.45
N LYS A 206 4.64 -8.81 36.53
CA LYS A 206 4.48 -9.16 35.11
C LYS A 206 4.21 -10.65 34.89
N ASP A 207 4.75 -11.52 35.73
CA ASP A 207 4.53 -12.97 35.61
C ASP A 207 3.09 -13.34 35.94
N VAL A 208 2.51 -12.78 37.00
CA VAL A 208 1.09 -12.97 37.34
C VAL A 208 0.18 -12.42 36.25
N TYR A 209 0.54 -11.29 35.64
CA TYR A 209 -0.18 -10.75 34.48
C TYR A 209 -0.20 -11.74 33.30
N SER A 210 0.99 -12.21 32.91
CA SER A 210 1.16 -13.12 31.76
C SER A 210 0.49 -14.47 32.03
N TYR A 211 0.66 -15.02 33.23
CA TYR A 211 0.06 -16.29 33.63
C TYR A 211 -1.47 -16.25 33.60
N ILE A 212 -2.09 -15.20 34.14
CA ILE A 212 -3.55 -15.04 34.10
C ILE A 212 -4.04 -14.90 32.65
N ILE A 213 -3.36 -14.12 31.79
CA ILE A 213 -3.79 -13.95 30.40
C ILE A 213 -3.77 -15.27 29.63
N MET A 214 -2.66 -16.00 29.71
CA MET A 214 -2.47 -17.27 29.01
C MET A 214 -3.47 -18.32 29.47
N GLU A 215 -3.62 -18.49 30.79
CA GLU A 215 -4.51 -19.51 31.35
C GLU A 215 -5.99 -19.14 31.17
N THR A 216 -6.35 -17.84 31.19
CA THR A 216 -7.72 -17.40 30.90
C THR A 216 -8.13 -17.77 29.48
N CYS A 217 -7.24 -17.59 28.49
CA CYS A 217 -7.54 -17.95 27.11
C CYS A 217 -7.83 -19.46 26.96
N SER A 218 -7.03 -20.31 27.62
CA SER A 218 -7.22 -21.78 27.66
C SER A 218 -8.51 -22.19 28.37
N ILE A 219 -8.82 -21.59 29.53
CA ILE A 219 -10.03 -21.90 30.30
C ILE A 219 -11.29 -21.48 29.55
N VAL A 220 -11.30 -20.30 28.92
CA VAL A 220 -12.45 -19.81 28.15
C VAL A 220 -12.71 -20.70 26.94
N GLU A 221 -11.67 -21.18 26.25
CA GLU A 221 -11.83 -22.14 25.16
C GLU A 221 -12.53 -23.43 25.62
N LYS A 222 -12.06 -24.05 26.70
CA LYS A 222 -12.68 -25.25 27.29
C LYS A 222 -14.11 -25.01 27.77
N TYR A 223 -14.39 -23.81 28.29
CA TYR A 223 -15.74 -23.43 28.67
C TYR A 223 -16.68 -23.37 27.47
N LEU A 224 -16.25 -22.75 26.37
CA LEU A 224 -17.06 -22.66 25.16
C LEU A 224 -17.29 -24.03 24.50
N GLU A 225 -16.31 -24.92 24.59
CA GLU A 225 -16.42 -26.31 24.12
C GLU A 225 -17.56 -27.06 24.83
N LYS A 226 -17.68 -26.89 26.15
CA LYS A 226 -18.74 -27.50 26.97
C LYS A 226 -20.14 -26.96 26.65
N HIS A 227 -20.26 -25.68 26.31
CA HIS A 227 -21.55 -24.99 26.17
C HIS A 227 -22.03 -24.84 24.70
N GLN A 228 -21.46 -25.60 23.76
CA GLN A 228 -21.74 -25.65 22.31
C GLN A 228 -22.84 -24.70 21.79
N LEU A 229 -22.48 -23.85 20.82
CA LEU A 229 -23.40 -22.89 20.19
C LEU A 229 -24.58 -23.60 19.50
N SER A 230 -25.74 -23.68 20.17
CA SER A 230 -26.93 -24.37 19.66
C SER A 230 -28.20 -23.77 20.24
N PHE A 231 -29.25 -23.58 19.44
CA PHE A 231 -30.54 -22.99 19.87
C PHE A 231 -31.25 -23.76 21.01
N GLY A 232 -30.89 -25.03 21.25
CA GLY A 232 -31.47 -25.83 22.33
C GLY A 232 -30.92 -25.49 23.73
N ASN A 233 -29.84 -24.70 23.81
CA ASN A 233 -29.21 -24.35 25.06
C ASN A 233 -29.90 -23.11 25.69
N LYS A 234 -30.63 -23.31 26.79
CA LYS A 234 -31.37 -22.22 27.47
C LYS A 234 -30.46 -21.13 28.05
N GLY A 235 -29.16 -21.40 28.23
CA GLY A 235 -28.16 -20.47 28.80
C GLY A 235 -27.26 -19.75 27.80
N ILE A 236 -27.54 -19.80 26.48
CA ILE A 236 -26.66 -19.18 25.46
C ILE A 236 -26.46 -17.69 25.71
N ALA A 237 -27.50 -16.98 26.15
CA ALA A 237 -27.41 -15.53 26.38
C ALA A 237 -26.39 -15.19 27.48
N ASP A 238 -26.34 -15.99 28.55
CA ASP A 238 -25.39 -15.81 29.65
C ASP A 238 -23.96 -16.14 29.23
N VAL A 239 -23.77 -17.27 28.52
CA VAL A 239 -22.47 -17.67 27.94
C VAL A 239 -21.98 -16.60 26.96
N ALA A 240 -22.85 -16.11 26.08
CA ALA A 240 -22.53 -15.06 25.12
C ALA A 240 -22.19 -13.73 25.79
N THR A 241 -22.84 -13.41 26.93
CA THR A 241 -22.53 -12.21 27.72
C THR A 241 -21.12 -12.28 28.29
N LEU A 242 -20.76 -13.43 28.87
CA LEU A 242 -19.42 -13.68 29.41
C LEU A 242 -18.38 -13.64 28.28
N PHE A 243 -18.62 -14.36 27.18
CA PHE A 243 -17.72 -14.37 26.04
C PHE A 243 -17.54 -12.99 25.41
N ARG A 244 -18.60 -12.20 25.24
CA ARG A 244 -18.53 -10.82 24.74
C ARG A 244 -17.61 -9.95 25.59
N ARG A 245 -17.69 -10.07 26.92
CA ARG A 245 -16.83 -9.31 27.84
C ARG A 245 -15.36 -9.72 27.68
N PHE A 246 -15.09 -11.03 27.71
CA PHE A 246 -13.76 -11.59 27.44
C PHE A 246 -13.20 -11.11 26.10
N PHE A 247 -14.00 -11.23 25.03
CA PHE A 247 -13.60 -10.86 23.69
C PHE A 247 -13.32 -9.35 23.58
N SER A 248 -14.16 -8.49 24.18
CA SER A 248 -13.93 -7.04 24.17
C SER A 248 -12.61 -6.65 24.85
N SER A 249 -12.27 -7.25 25.99
CA SER A 249 -10.97 -7.06 26.64
C SER A 249 -9.82 -7.57 25.79
N THR A 250 -10.02 -8.70 25.12
CA THR A 250 -9.03 -9.30 24.23
C THR A 250 -8.74 -8.42 23.00
N LEU A 251 -9.76 -7.77 22.44
CA LEU A 251 -9.58 -6.79 21.35
C LEU A 251 -8.79 -5.56 21.81
N VAL A 252 -8.94 -5.14 23.07
CA VAL A 252 -8.14 -4.05 23.65
C VAL A 252 -6.68 -4.46 23.81
N LEU A 253 -6.41 -5.68 24.28
CA LEU A 253 -5.06 -6.22 24.35
C LEU A 253 -4.39 -6.19 22.97
N LEU A 254 -5.04 -6.74 21.93
CA LEU A 254 -4.53 -6.72 20.56
C LEU A 254 -4.36 -5.29 19.98
N GLY A 255 -5.19 -4.36 20.45
CA GLY A 255 -5.23 -2.99 19.96
C GLY A 255 -4.17 -2.06 20.54
N PHE A 256 -3.82 -2.24 21.81
CA PHE A 256 -3.00 -1.29 22.58
C PHE A 256 -1.82 -1.91 23.32
N CYS A 257 -1.83 -3.23 23.54
CA CYS A 257 -0.79 -3.97 24.27
C CYS A 257 -0.17 -5.05 23.36
N ASN A 258 0.05 -4.72 22.10
CA ASN A 258 0.56 -5.63 21.08
C ASN A 258 2.09 -5.85 21.14
N ASP A 259 2.81 -5.10 21.98
CA ASP A 259 4.26 -5.21 22.13
C ASP A 259 4.68 -6.52 22.83
N ASP A 260 3.80 -7.12 23.65
CA ASP A 260 4.03 -8.44 24.25
C ASP A 260 3.69 -9.56 23.25
N LEU A 261 4.73 -10.20 22.72
CA LEU A 261 4.64 -11.20 21.67
C LEU A 261 3.94 -12.48 22.11
N ASP A 262 4.20 -12.95 23.32
CA ASP A 262 3.65 -14.23 23.80
C ASP A 262 2.16 -14.12 24.07
N SER A 263 1.75 -13.05 24.75
CA SER A 263 0.34 -12.73 24.98
C SER A 263 -0.41 -12.53 23.66
N THR A 264 0.15 -11.75 22.74
CA THR A 264 -0.46 -11.48 21.43
C THR A 264 -0.60 -12.77 20.60
N ARG A 265 0.45 -13.61 20.58
CA ARG A 265 0.43 -14.90 19.88
C ARG A 265 -0.63 -15.85 20.45
N CYS A 266 -0.68 -15.98 21.77
CA CYS A 266 -1.65 -16.84 22.45
C CYS A 266 -3.08 -16.45 22.09
N VAL A 267 -3.38 -15.15 22.23
CA VAL A 267 -4.69 -14.60 21.94
C VAL A 267 -5.09 -14.82 20.48
N LEU A 268 -4.21 -14.52 19.52
CA LEU A 268 -4.52 -14.75 18.10
C LEU A 268 -4.76 -16.23 17.79
N THR A 269 -4.03 -17.13 18.46
CA THR A 269 -4.19 -18.58 18.30
C THR A 269 -5.54 -19.06 18.82
N VAL A 270 -5.91 -18.62 20.03
CA VAL A 270 -7.15 -19.00 20.72
C VAL A 270 -8.38 -18.44 20.00
N LEU A 271 -8.36 -17.16 19.61
CA LEU A 271 -9.43 -16.57 18.80
C LEU A 271 -9.60 -17.29 17.45
N GLY A 272 -8.51 -17.86 16.94
CA GLY A 272 -8.51 -18.63 15.73
C GLY A 272 -9.06 -20.05 15.89
N THR A 273 -9.38 -20.61 17.05
CA THR A 273 -9.78 -22.03 17.09
C THR A 273 -11.21 -22.26 16.56
N ASN A 274 -11.48 -23.50 16.13
CA ASN A 274 -12.81 -23.88 15.59
C ASN A 274 -13.92 -23.80 16.65
N ILE A 275 -13.54 -23.72 17.94
CA ILE A 275 -14.48 -23.61 19.06
C ILE A 275 -14.87 -22.14 19.25
N VAL A 276 -13.90 -21.22 19.21
CA VAL A 276 -14.11 -19.79 19.51
C VAL A 276 -14.67 -19.04 18.29
N MET A 277 -14.19 -19.36 17.08
CA MET A 277 -14.55 -18.62 15.86
C MET A 277 -16.06 -18.54 15.58
N PRO A 278 -16.86 -19.61 15.75
CA PRO A 278 -18.32 -19.54 15.59
C PRO A 278 -18.98 -18.46 16.48
N TRP A 279 -18.54 -18.35 17.74
CA TRP A 279 -19.04 -17.32 18.65
C TRP A 279 -18.67 -15.91 18.21
N ILE A 280 -17.48 -15.73 17.60
CA ILE A 280 -17.06 -14.44 17.06
C ILE A 280 -17.94 -14.02 15.88
N VAL A 281 -18.18 -14.93 14.93
CA VAL A 281 -18.98 -14.67 13.71
C VAL A 281 -20.43 -14.29 14.06
N CYS A 282 -21.00 -14.88 15.12
CA CYS A 282 -22.35 -14.54 15.58
C CYS A 282 -22.46 -13.14 16.22
N LEU A 283 -21.35 -12.52 16.62
CA LEU A 283 -21.32 -11.19 17.26
C LEU A 283 -21.28 -10.07 16.21
N LYS A 284 -22.47 -9.68 15.71
CA LYS A 284 -22.68 -8.71 14.61
C LYS A 284 -21.71 -7.50 14.59
N ASN A 285 -21.53 -6.84 15.73
CA ASN A 285 -20.74 -5.60 15.80
C ASN A 285 -19.25 -5.83 16.11
N LEU A 286 -18.91 -6.85 16.91
CA LEU A 286 -17.54 -7.05 17.38
C LEU A 286 -16.65 -7.78 16.37
N GLN A 287 -17.24 -8.61 15.49
CA GLN A 287 -16.49 -9.26 14.42
C GLN A 287 -15.80 -8.24 13.49
N THR A 288 -16.41 -7.09 13.23
CA THR A 288 -15.82 -6.09 12.33
C THR A 288 -14.62 -5.39 12.98
N GLU A 289 -14.66 -5.16 14.29
CA GLU A 289 -13.52 -4.67 15.06
C GLU A 289 -12.37 -5.68 15.09
N MET A 290 -12.67 -6.97 15.24
CA MET A 290 -11.67 -8.04 15.11
C MET A 290 -11.00 -8.04 13.74
N VAL A 291 -11.78 -7.98 12.67
CA VAL A 291 -11.24 -7.93 11.29
C VAL A 291 -10.39 -6.66 11.09
N LYS A 292 -10.82 -5.50 11.62
CA LYS A 292 -10.02 -4.27 11.56
C LYS A 292 -8.68 -4.44 12.26
N LEU A 293 -8.66 -4.98 13.48
CA LEU A 293 -7.45 -5.19 14.28
C LEU A 293 -6.54 -6.24 13.64
N ALA A 294 -7.08 -7.38 13.22
CA ALA A 294 -6.33 -8.44 12.55
C ALA A 294 -5.71 -7.95 11.24
N ALA A 295 -6.46 -7.20 10.42
CA ALA A 295 -5.91 -6.58 9.22
C ALA A 295 -4.81 -5.57 9.53
N SER A 296 -4.94 -4.78 10.60
CA SER A 296 -3.91 -3.83 11.04
C SER A 296 -2.67 -4.52 11.60
N LEU A 297 -2.81 -5.58 12.40
CA LEU A 297 -1.70 -6.38 12.91
C LEU A 297 -0.96 -7.08 11.75
N LEU A 298 -1.70 -7.59 10.77
CA LEU A 298 -1.13 -8.20 9.56
C LEU A 298 -0.22 -7.23 8.78
N THR A 299 -0.48 -5.92 8.81
CA THR A 299 0.23 -4.93 7.98
C THR A 299 1.22 -4.06 8.74
N TYR A 300 0.91 -3.66 9.97
CA TYR A 300 1.68 -2.68 10.74
C TYR A 300 2.60 -3.29 11.80
N HIS A 301 2.34 -4.52 12.26
CA HIS A 301 3.09 -5.10 13.37
C HIS A 301 4.57 -5.31 13.02
N ARG A 302 5.50 -5.08 13.96
CA ARG A 302 6.95 -5.17 13.69
C ARG A 302 7.41 -6.61 13.46
N GLU A 303 6.84 -7.56 14.21
CA GLU A 303 7.20 -8.97 14.09
C GLU A 303 6.48 -9.73 12.98
N ARG A 304 7.26 -10.59 12.30
CA ARG A 304 6.79 -11.57 11.30
C ARG A 304 5.76 -12.54 11.90
N VAL A 305 6.02 -13.06 13.10
CA VAL A 305 5.24 -14.15 13.70
C VAL A 305 3.79 -13.71 13.93
N VAL A 306 3.61 -12.50 14.47
CA VAL A 306 2.28 -11.91 14.71
C VAL A 306 1.53 -11.67 13.40
N ARG A 307 2.20 -11.21 12.33
CA ARG A 307 1.57 -11.06 11.01
C ARG A 307 1.03 -12.39 10.47
N VAL A 308 1.77 -13.49 10.64
CA VAL A 308 1.34 -14.83 10.20
C VAL A 308 0.14 -15.31 11.01
N HIS A 309 0.13 -15.14 12.34
CA HIS A 309 -1.03 -15.50 13.15
C HIS A 309 -2.26 -14.64 12.85
N ALA A 310 -2.08 -13.36 12.55
CA ALA A 310 -3.16 -12.49 12.09
C ALA A 310 -3.76 -12.96 10.75
N LEU A 311 -2.93 -13.45 9.81
CA LEU A 311 -3.41 -14.09 8.58
C LEU A 311 -4.24 -15.35 8.90
N GLN A 312 -3.73 -16.24 9.75
CA GLN A 312 -4.43 -17.47 10.13
C GLN A 312 -5.80 -17.17 10.75
N LEU A 313 -5.88 -16.14 11.60
CA LEU A 313 -7.15 -15.68 12.18
C LEU A 313 -8.14 -15.24 11.09
N LEU A 314 -7.69 -14.43 10.12
CA LEU A 314 -8.52 -13.96 9.01
C LEU A 314 -8.96 -15.09 8.07
N GLN A 315 -8.07 -16.05 7.76
CA GLN A 315 -8.40 -17.23 6.94
C GLN A 315 -9.45 -18.11 7.63
N ARG A 316 -9.31 -18.32 8.94
CA ARG A 316 -10.28 -19.10 9.70
C ARG A 316 -11.62 -18.38 9.84
N TYR A 317 -11.61 -17.07 10.02
CA TYR A 317 -12.82 -16.25 9.96
C TYR A 317 -13.50 -16.37 8.59
N LEU A 318 -12.74 -16.28 7.49
CA LEU A 318 -13.23 -16.44 6.13
C LEU A 318 -13.84 -17.83 5.87
N LYS A 319 -13.23 -18.89 6.43
CA LYS A 319 -13.77 -20.27 6.34
C LYS A 319 -15.13 -20.37 7.04
N HIS A 320 -15.24 -19.89 8.28
CA HIS A 320 -16.48 -19.97 9.04
C HIS A 320 -17.57 -19.05 8.46
N ILE A 321 -17.23 -17.94 7.78
CA ILE A 321 -18.22 -17.13 7.04
C ILE A 321 -18.85 -17.88 5.85
N LYS A 322 -18.22 -18.95 5.36
CA LYS A 322 -18.78 -19.76 4.27
C LYS A 322 -19.68 -20.88 4.78
N GLU A 323 -19.55 -21.27 6.05
CA GLU A 323 -20.26 -22.40 6.62
C GLU A 323 -21.69 -21.98 6.98
N LYS A 324 -22.69 -22.66 6.39
CA LYS A 324 -24.10 -22.25 6.45
C LYS A 324 -24.73 -22.31 7.85
N ASP A 325 -24.09 -22.99 8.80
CA ASP A 325 -24.70 -23.39 10.06
C ASP A 325 -24.71 -22.27 11.10
N TYR A 326 -23.68 -21.42 11.12
CA TYR A 326 -23.49 -20.42 12.19
C TYR A 326 -24.16 -19.07 11.90
N HIS A 327 -24.41 -18.74 10.63
CA HIS A 327 -24.99 -17.44 10.22
C HIS A 327 -26.46 -17.25 10.57
N ARG A 328 -27.15 -18.32 10.95
CA ARG A 328 -28.54 -18.24 11.36
C ARG A 328 -28.67 -17.72 12.78
N ILE A 329 -27.61 -17.75 13.59
CA ILE A 329 -27.61 -17.26 14.97
C ILE A 329 -26.93 -15.90 15.01
N HIS A 330 -27.67 -14.86 15.37
CA HIS A 330 -27.12 -13.53 15.60
C HIS A 330 -27.26 -13.11 17.04
N ILE A 331 -26.16 -12.60 17.58
CA ILE A 331 -26.09 -12.10 18.95
C ILE A 331 -25.73 -10.63 18.87
N TYR A 332 -26.66 -9.78 19.31
CA TYR A 332 -26.46 -8.33 19.34
C TYR A 332 -26.97 -7.72 20.63
N GLN A 333 -26.36 -6.62 21.02
CA GLN A 333 -26.75 -5.86 22.19
C GLN A 333 -27.70 -4.74 21.74
N THR A 334 -28.87 -4.65 22.36
CA THR A 334 -29.78 -3.53 22.15
C THR A 334 -29.21 -2.25 22.79
N PRO A 335 -29.68 -1.05 22.40
CA PRO A 335 -29.29 0.20 23.06
C PRO A 335 -29.54 0.20 24.57
N ALA A 336 -30.54 -0.56 25.03
CA ALA A 336 -30.85 -0.79 26.44
C ALA A 336 -29.86 -1.72 27.18
N GLY A 337 -28.82 -2.23 26.49
CA GLY A 337 -27.77 -3.03 27.08
C GLY A 337 -28.07 -4.54 27.17
N VAL A 338 -29.27 -4.98 26.81
CA VAL A 338 -29.69 -6.39 26.83
C VAL A 338 -29.17 -7.11 25.59
N LEU A 339 -28.63 -8.32 25.77
CA LEU A 339 -28.23 -9.19 24.67
C LEU A 339 -29.43 -9.97 24.14
N LYS A 340 -29.71 -9.83 22.85
CA LYS A 340 -30.73 -10.59 22.14
C LYS A 340 -30.07 -11.60 21.22
N VAL A 341 -30.58 -12.83 21.26
CA VAL A 341 -30.23 -13.91 20.32
C VAL A 341 -31.37 -14.01 19.32
N GLU A 342 -31.07 -13.79 18.05
CA GLU A 342 -32.04 -13.79 16.96
C GLU A 342 -31.70 -14.88 15.95
N ARG A 343 -32.74 -15.55 15.45
CA ARG A 343 -32.61 -16.50 14.35
C ARG A 343 -32.94 -15.79 13.04
N LEU A 344 -31.94 -15.64 12.17
CA LEU A 344 -32.13 -15.00 10.87
C LEU A 344 -32.81 -15.92 9.87
N SER A 345 -33.52 -15.28 8.92
CA SER A 345 -33.98 -15.94 7.72
C SER A 345 -32.78 -16.37 6.85
N SER A 346 -33.00 -17.29 5.92
CA SER A 346 -31.94 -17.73 5.00
C SER A 346 -31.45 -16.60 4.08
N GLN A 347 -32.31 -15.63 3.76
CA GLN A 347 -31.95 -14.48 2.93
C GLN A 347 -31.07 -13.49 3.70
N ASP A 348 -31.48 -13.11 4.92
CA ASP A 348 -30.72 -12.16 5.74
C ASP A 348 -29.35 -12.72 6.15
N ALA A 349 -29.28 -14.03 6.42
CA ALA A 349 -28.02 -14.72 6.68
C ALA A 349 -27.07 -14.62 5.48
N HIS A 350 -27.57 -14.80 4.25
CA HIS A 350 -26.76 -14.69 3.03
C HIS A 350 -26.27 -13.26 2.80
N GLU A 351 -27.12 -12.25 2.99
CA GLU A 351 -26.73 -10.84 2.88
C GLU A 351 -25.65 -10.47 3.89
N PHE A 352 -25.81 -10.92 5.14
CA PHE A 352 -24.82 -10.71 6.19
C PHE A 352 -23.47 -11.36 5.86
N CYS A 353 -23.46 -12.59 5.33
CA CYS A 353 -22.25 -13.26 4.87
C CYS A 353 -21.56 -12.43 3.79
N ASN A 354 -22.30 -12.00 2.77
CA ASN A 354 -21.76 -11.19 1.68
C ASN A 354 -21.19 -9.86 2.17
N SER A 355 -21.88 -9.18 3.08
CA SER A 355 -21.40 -7.94 3.70
C SER A 355 -20.12 -8.17 4.49
N SER A 356 -20.05 -9.24 5.29
CA SER A 356 -18.88 -9.62 6.08
C SER A 356 -17.69 -10.00 5.20
N LEU A 357 -17.91 -10.75 4.13
CA LEU A 357 -16.89 -11.09 3.13
C LEU A 357 -16.32 -9.83 2.47
N ASN A 358 -17.21 -8.96 1.97
CA ASN A 358 -16.81 -7.70 1.34
C ASN A 358 -16.06 -6.80 2.33
N PHE A 359 -16.44 -6.81 3.60
CA PHE A 359 -15.77 -6.06 4.65
C PHE A 359 -14.33 -6.56 4.88
N VAL A 360 -14.11 -7.88 4.97
CA VAL A 360 -12.75 -8.46 5.11
C VAL A 360 -11.87 -8.09 3.93
N LEU A 361 -12.37 -8.26 2.70
CA LEU A 361 -11.63 -7.95 1.48
C LEU A 361 -11.27 -6.46 1.41
N SER A 362 -12.27 -5.59 1.60
CA SER A 362 -12.11 -4.13 1.56
C SER A 362 -11.19 -3.64 2.68
N ARG A 363 -11.35 -4.16 3.90
CA ARG A 363 -10.53 -3.74 5.04
C ARG A 363 -9.08 -4.19 4.87
N SER A 364 -8.84 -5.44 4.50
CA SER A 364 -7.48 -5.96 4.29
C SER A 364 -6.75 -5.18 3.18
N TYR A 365 -7.44 -4.88 2.07
CA TYR A 365 -6.91 -4.06 1.00
C TYR A 365 -6.57 -2.63 1.45
N ARG A 366 -7.53 -1.94 2.09
CA ARG A 366 -7.36 -0.54 2.51
C ARG A 366 -6.22 -0.42 3.52
N THR A 367 -6.14 -1.32 4.48
CA THR A 367 -5.10 -1.29 5.51
C THR A 367 -3.71 -1.58 4.91
N LEU A 368 -3.61 -2.52 3.96
CA LEU A 368 -2.34 -2.78 3.25
C LEU A 368 -1.87 -1.52 2.53
N VAL A 369 -2.74 -0.91 1.72
CA VAL A 369 -2.39 0.27 0.93
C VAL A 369 -2.11 1.49 1.81
N SER A 370 -2.81 1.66 2.94
CA SER A 370 -2.51 2.73 3.89
C SER A 370 -1.19 2.50 4.63
N ALA A 371 -0.81 1.25 4.89
CA ALA A 371 0.48 0.93 5.50
C ALA A 371 1.63 1.29 4.57
N SER A 372 1.42 1.20 3.26
CA SER A 372 2.38 1.61 2.23
C SER A 372 2.70 3.10 2.24
N CYS A 373 1.94 3.95 2.95
CA CYS A 373 2.27 5.36 3.14
C CYS A 373 3.41 5.58 4.14
N ILE A 374 3.80 4.54 4.91
CA ILE A 374 5.00 4.57 5.77
C ILE A 374 6.24 4.52 4.88
N GLU A 375 7.30 5.22 5.28
CA GLU A 375 8.57 5.24 4.57
C GLU A 375 9.13 3.82 4.39
N ARG A 376 9.53 3.52 3.15
CA ARG A 376 10.05 2.20 2.78
C ARG A 376 11.56 2.16 2.96
N THR A 377 12.02 1.25 3.78
CA THR A 377 13.43 1.02 4.07
C THR A 377 13.77 -0.44 3.79
N LEU A 378 15.05 -0.76 3.63
CA LEU A 378 15.47 -2.16 3.46
C LEU A 378 15.13 -3.02 4.68
N LYS A 379 15.13 -2.43 5.89
CA LYS A 379 14.73 -3.10 7.15
C LYS A 379 13.27 -3.57 7.12
N ASN A 380 12.35 -2.73 6.64
CA ASN A 380 10.92 -3.05 6.64
C ASN A 380 10.41 -3.68 5.32
N PHE A 381 11.25 -3.77 4.28
CA PHE A 381 10.88 -4.27 2.97
C PHE A 381 10.31 -5.69 3.01
N VAL A 382 10.97 -6.60 3.73
CA VAL A 382 10.53 -8.01 3.85
C VAL A 382 9.16 -8.11 4.53
N LEU A 383 8.91 -7.27 5.53
CA LEU A 383 7.63 -7.23 6.24
C LEU A 383 6.50 -6.75 5.32
N PHE A 384 6.72 -5.70 4.52
CA PHE A 384 5.75 -5.27 3.51
C PHE A 384 5.46 -6.36 2.49
N LYS A 385 6.50 -7.04 2.00
CA LYS A 385 6.33 -8.12 1.02
C LYS A 385 5.59 -9.31 1.61
N LEU A 386 5.85 -9.65 2.87
CA LEU A 386 5.12 -10.67 3.62
C LEU A 386 3.64 -10.32 3.69
N SER A 387 3.28 -9.13 4.17
CA SER A 387 1.88 -8.71 4.28
C SER A 387 1.16 -8.72 2.94
N GLN A 388 1.83 -8.27 1.88
CA GLN A 388 1.29 -8.30 0.53
C GLN A 388 0.98 -9.75 0.07
N ASN A 389 1.88 -10.69 0.33
CA ASN A 389 1.69 -12.11 0.03
C ASN A 389 0.56 -12.72 0.87
N CYS A 390 0.51 -12.41 2.16
CA CYS A 390 -0.54 -12.87 3.06
C CYS A 390 -1.93 -12.40 2.61
N VAL A 391 -2.08 -11.13 2.21
CA VAL A 391 -3.37 -10.63 1.70
C VAL A 391 -3.75 -11.29 0.38
N ALA A 392 -2.78 -11.53 -0.52
CA ALA A 392 -3.05 -12.26 -1.76
C ALA A 392 -3.47 -13.72 -1.51
N GLU A 393 -2.92 -14.37 -0.48
CA GLU A 393 -3.34 -15.71 -0.03
C GLU A 393 -4.76 -15.69 0.55
N LEU A 394 -5.07 -14.73 1.42
CA LEU A 394 -6.42 -14.52 1.95
C LEU A 394 -7.45 -14.32 0.83
N PHE A 395 -7.08 -13.61 -0.23
CA PHE A 395 -7.96 -13.39 -1.40
C PHE A 395 -8.14 -14.67 -2.21
N ASN A 396 -7.12 -15.53 -2.30
CA ASN A 396 -7.25 -16.83 -2.94
C ASN A 396 -8.32 -17.69 -2.25
N ASP A 397 -8.41 -17.59 -0.92
CA ASP A 397 -9.43 -18.30 -0.15
C ASP A 397 -10.83 -17.67 -0.26
N ALA A 398 -11.03 -16.52 -0.91
CA ALA A 398 -12.33 -15.86 -0.99
C ALA A 398 -13.27 -16.47 -2.06
N PRO A 399 -14.61 -16.38 -1.90
CA PRO A 399 -15.55 -16.77 -2.95
C PRO A 399 -15.38 -15.97 -4.24
N THR A 400 -15.49 -16.64 -5.39
CA THR A 400 -15.24 -16.06 -6.72
C THR A 400 -16.05 -14.80 -7.00
N ALA A 401 -17.36 -14.82 -6.70
CA ALA A 401 -18.26 -13.71 -7.01
C ALA A 401 -17.90 -12.41 -6.25
N ASN A 402 -17.68 -12.53 -4.94
CA ASN A 402 -17.29 -11.39 -4.09
C ASN A 402 -15.90 -10.88 -4.48
N LEU A 403 -14.94 -11.79 -4.69
CA LEU A 403 -13.58 -11.43 -5.07
C LEU A 403 -13.54 -10.71 -6.42
N TYR A 404 -14.23 -11.23 -7.44
CA TYR A 404 -14.29 -10.62 -8.77
C TYR A 404 -14.90 -9.22 -8.72
N THR A 405 -16.04 -9.09 -8.04
CA THR A 405 -16.74 -7.79 -7.89
C THR A 405 -15.87 -6.77 -7.19
N PHE A 406 -15.17 -7.19 -6.13
CA PHE A 406 -14.25 -6.33 -5.39
C PHE A 406 -13.03 -5.95 -6.23
N ALA A 407 -12.37 -6.92 -6.86
CA ALA A 407 -11.20 -6.72 -7.70
C ALA A 407 -11.49 -5.80 -8.90
N PHE A 408 -12.63 -5.97 -9.55
CA PHE A 408 -13.07 -5.09 -10.63
C PHE A 408 -13.21 -3.64 -10.14
N LYS A 409 -13.92 -3.43 -9.03
CA LYS A 409 -14.11 -2.09 -8.45
C LYS A 409 -12.77 -1.43 -8.08
N SER A 410 -11.87 -2.17 -7.43
CA SER A 410 -10.57 -1.64 -7.01
C SER A 410 -9.64 -1.35 -8.19
N ILE A 411 -9.58 -2.20 -9.21
CA ILE A 411 -8.76 -1.96 -10.41
C ILE A 411 -9.31 -0.75 -11.19
N ARG A 412 -10.63 -0.63 -11.29
CA ARG A 412 -11.28 0.57 -11.86
C ARG A 412 -10.90 1.84 -11.08
N ASP A 413 -10.92 1.80 -9.76
CA ASP A 413 -10.54 2.94 -8.91
C ASP A 413 -9.06 3.33 -9.12
N LEU A 414 -8.16 2.37 -9.31
CA LEU A 414 -6.77 2.64 -9.72
C LEU A 414 -6.71 3.33 -11.10
N GLY A 415 -7.53 2.91 -12.06
CA GLY A 415 -7.66 3.57 -13.36
C GLY A 415 -8.15 5.02 -13.26
N ILE A 416 -9.11 5.29 -12.37
CA ILE A 416 -9.59 6.65 -12.09
C ILE A 416 -8.48 7.53 -11.50
N ASN A 417 -7.67 6.99 -10.58
CA ASN A 417 -6.50 7.68 -10.05
C ASN A 417 -5.49 8.04 -11.16
N VAL A 418 -5.23 7.11 -12.09
CA VAL A 418 -4.39 7.35 -13.27
C VAL A 418 -4.95 8.45 -14.18
N ARG A 419 -6.26 8.39 -14.48
CA ARG A 419 -6.94 9.42 -15.28
C ARG A 419 -6.84 10.81 -14.62
N ARG A 420 -7.00 10.88 -13.29
CA ARG A 420 -6.90 12.13 -12.54
C ARG A 420 -5.51 12.76 -12.66
N GLU A 421 -4.46 11.97 -12.50
CA GLU A 421 -3.07 12.43 -12.66
C GLU A 421 -2.77 12.86 -14.11
N TRP A 422 -3.28 12.11 -15.10
CA TRP A 422 -3.12 12.46 -16.50
C TRP A 422 -3.77 13.82 -16.84
N LEU A 423 -5.00 14.04 -16.38
CA LEU A 423 -5.69 15.33 -16.53
C LEU A 423 -4.95 16.46 -15.83
N ALA A 424 -4.45 16.23 -14.60
CA ALA A 424 -3.70 17.22 -13.85
C ALA A 424 -2.43 17.71 -14.55
N ILE A 425 -1.78 16.85 -15.34
CA ILE A 425 -0.58 17.20 -16.12
C ILE A 425 -0.94 18.04 -17.35
N ASN A 426 -2.04 17.69 -18.03
CA ASN A 426 -2.45 18.34 -19.27
C ASN A 426 -3.19 19.66 -19.05
N ASP A 427 -3.96 19.79 -17.96
CA ASP A 427 -4.79 20.96 -17.65
C ASP A 427 -4.10 22.02 -16.77
N ARG A 428 -2.76 22.04 -16.71
CA ARG A 428 -1.97 22.98 -15.88
C ARG A 428 -2.41 24.45 -16.03
N LYS A 429 -2.93 24.87 -17.20
CA LYS A 429 -3.42 26.25 -17.45
C LYS A 429 -4.84 26.56 -16.94
N LYS A 430 -5.68 25.55 -16.65
CA LYS A 430 -7.09 25.75 -16.21
C LYS A 430 -7.26 25.69 -14.69
N ARG A 431 -6.28 25.18 -13.95
CA ARG A 431 -6.37 24.90 -12.51
C ARG A 431 -6.21 26.13 -11.61
N GLU A 432 -5.50 27.16 -12.05
CA GLU A 432 -5.46 28.46 -11.33
C GLU A 432 -6.85 29.11 -11.20
N LYS A 433 -7.87 28.65 -11.96
CA LYS A 433 -9.21 29.25 -11.98
C LYS A 433 -10.34 28.40 -11.41
N LYS A 434 -10.14 27.13 -11.05
CA LYS A 434 -11.23 26.29 -10.53
C LYS A 434 -10.75 25.33 -9.44
N LEU A 435 -11.26 25.53 -8.22
CA LEU A 435 -11.22 24.56 -7.13
C LEU A 435 -11.92 23.26 -7.60
N PRO A 436 -11.31 22.08 -7.44
CA PRO A 436 -11.91 20.83 -7.90
C PRO A 436 -13.19 20.51 -7.10
N LYS A 437 -14.34 20.45 -7.77
CA LYS A 437 -15.57 19.86 -7.19
C LYS A 437 -15.28 18.37 -6.90
N ARG A 438 -15.39 17.96 -5.63
CA ARG A 438 -15.27 16.56 -5.19
C ARG A 438 -16.47 15.79 -5.73
N SER A 439 -16.27 14.91 -6.72
CA SER A 439 -17.27 13.89 -7.04
C SER A 439 -17.36 12.92 -5.86
N SER A 440 -18.53 12.80 -5.24
CA SER A 440 -18.79 12.02 -4.02
C SER A 440 -18.67 10.50 -4.15
N SER A 441 -18.35 9.95 -5.33
CA SER A 441 -18.51 8.50 -5.61
C SER A 441 -17.23 7.69 -5.89
N HIS A 442 -16.04 8.28 -5.83
CA HIS A 442 -14.83 7.59 -6.34
C HIS A 442 -13.82 7.19 -5.27
N GLY A 443 -13.96 5.95 -4.76
CA GLY A 443 -12.86 5.10 -4.32
C GLY A 443 -11.83 5.68 -3.34
N MET A 444 -10.71 4.97 -3.16
CA MET A 444 -9.56 5.50 -2.44
C MET A 444 -8.72 6.36 -3.39
N VAL A 445 -8.50 7.62 -3.03
CA VAL A 445 -7.68 8.56 -3.80
C VAL A 445 -6.21 8.28 -3.51
N LEU A 446 -5.48 7.80 -4.50
CA LEU A 446 -4.05 7.51 -4.40
C LEU A 446 -3.28 8.31 -5.46
N PRO A 447 -2.21 9.03 -5.08
CA PRO A 447 -1.25 9.52 -6.05
C PRO A 447 -0.66 8.32 -6.81
N VAL A 448 -0.67 8.37 -8.15
CA VAL A 448 -0.13 7.27 -8.99
C VAL A 448 1.34 7.02 -8.67
N TYR A 449 2.08 8.09 -8.39
CA TYR A 449 3.43 8.03 -7.86
C TYR A 449 3.38 7.91 -6.33
N SER A 450 3.02 6.73 -5.82
CA SER A 450 3.10 6.43 -4.39
C SER A 450 3.32 4.94 -4.16
N TRP A 451 3.90 4.61 -3.01
CA TRP A 451 4.03 3.21 -2.58
C TRP A 451 2.68 2.53 -2.42
N GLY A 452 1.64 3.26 -1.99
CA GLY A 452 0.27 2.74 -1.93
C GLY A 452 -0.26 2.30 -3.30
N PHE A 453 0.01 3.08 -4.36
CA PHE A 453 -0.36 2.69 -5.72
C PHE A 453 0.45 1.47 -6.21
N VAL A 454 1.76 1.46 -5.98
CA VAL A 454 2.65 0.35 -6.37
C VAL A 454 2.25 -0.94 -5.67
N ASP A 455 1.94 -0.91 -4.37
CA ASP A 455 1.52 -2.09 -3.62
C ASP A 455 0.13 -2.57 -4.00
N ALA A 456 -0.79 -1.65 -4.31
CA ALA A 456 -2.09 -2.03 -4.85
C ALA A 456 -1.93 -2.78 -6.19
N ILE A 457 -1.11 -2.28 -7.10
CA ILE A 457 -0.80 -2.98 -8.36
C ILE A 457 -0.17 -4.33 -8.08
N ASN A 458 0.89 -4.39 -7.26
CA ASN A 458 1.59 -5.63 -6.96
C ASN A 458 0.65 -6.66 -6.31
N LEU A 459 -0.26 -6.24 -5.43
CA LEU A 459 -1.28 -7.11 -4.83
C LEU A 459 -2.20 -7.69 -5.90
N TRP A 460 -2.71 -6.87 -6.81
CA TRP A 460 -3.60 -7.36 -7.87
C TRP A 460 -2.88 -8.27 -8.85
N VAL A 461 -1.63 -7.97 -9.21
CA VAL A 461 -0.78 -8.90 -9.98
C VAL A 461 -0.66 -10.24 -9.26
N SER A 462 -0.28 -10.20 -7.98
CA SER A 462 -0.12 -11.38 -7.13
C SER A 462 -1.40 -12.20 -6.96
N THR A 463 -2.55 -11.53 -6.90
CA THR A 463 -3.87 -12.17 -6.73
C THR A 463 -4.35 -12.78 -8.04
N LEU A 464 -4.21 -12.06 -9.16
CA LEU A 464 -4.57 -12.54 -10.50
C LEU A 464 -3.79 -13.79 -10.89
N VAL A 465 -2.48 -13.82 -10.61
CA VAL A 465 -1.64 -14.99 -10.90
C VAL A 465 -2.07 -16.21 -10.07
N ARG A 466 -2.44 -16.02 -8.79
CA ARG A 466 -2.93 -17.12 -7.94
C ARG A 466 -4.34 -17.58 -8.32
N CYS A 467 -5.19 -16.67 -8.77
CA CYS A 467 -6.60 -16.91 -9.09
C CYS A 467 -6.86 -16.82 -10.60
N LYS A 468 -5.94 -17.33 -11.43
CA LYS A 468 -5.99 -17.19 -12.89
C LYS A 468 -7.33 -17.67 -13.46
N ASP A 469 -7.79 -18.83 -13.02
CA ASP A 469 -9.06 -19.47 -13.40
C ASP A 469 -10.31 -18.60 -13.13
N ARG A 470 -10.23 -17.71 -12.13
CA ARG A 470 -11.37 -16.90 -11.66
C ARG A 470 -11.33 -15.45 -12.11
N LEU A 471 -10.13 -14.90 -12.35
CA LEU A 471 -9.93 -13.46 -12.54
C LEU A 471 -9.25 -13.11 -13.87
N GLU A 472 -9.00 -14.05 -14.79
CA GLU A 472 -8.30 -13.81 -16.06
C GLU A 472 -8.86 -12.60 -16.85
N GLN A 473 -10.18 -12.40 -16.85
CA GLN A 473 -10.84 -11.27 -17.53
C GLN A 473 -10.38 -9.88 -17.03
N LEU A 474 -9.87 -9.78 -15.81
CA LEU A 474 -9.38 -8.53 -15.23
C LEU A 474 -7.90 -8.24 -15.57
N ALA A 475 -7.22 -9.16 -16.26
CA ALA A 475 -5.83 -8.98 -16.68
C ALA A 475 -5.67 -7.78 -17.63
N TYR A 476 -6.52 -7.67 -18.65
CA TYR A 476 -6.46 -6.56 -19.61
C TYR A 476 -6.72 -5.19 -18.97
N PRO A 477 -7.78 -5.02 -18.14
CA PRO A 477 -7.94 -3.79 -17.35
C PRO A 477 -6.71 -3.45 -16.51
N LEU A 478 -6.10 -4.42 -15.82
CA LEU A 478 -4.93 -4.14 -14.99
C LEU A 478 -3.71 -3.73 -15.82
N VAL A 479 -3.41 -4.45 -16.92
CA VAL A 479 -2.32 -4.08 -17.83
C VAL A 479 -2.52 -2.69 -18.42
N THR A 480 -3.77 -2.31 -18.72
CA THR A 480 -4.12 -0.97 -19.20
C THR A 480 -3.80 0.10 -18.16
N VAL A 481 -4.19 -0.14 -16.89
CA VAL A 481 -3.88 0.78 -15.77
C VAL A 481 -2.37 0.92 -15.57
N ILE A 482 -1.62 -0.18 -15.59
CA ILE A 482 -0.15 -0.16 -15.44
C ILE A 482 0.51 0.56 -16.64
N SER A 483 0.07 0.27 -17.85
CA SER A 483 0.63 0.90 -19.07
C SER A 483 0.38 2.41 -19.09
N ALA A 484 -0.81 2.84 -18.67
CA ALA A 484 -1.16 4.24 -18.55
C ALA A 484 -0.35 4.95 -17.44
N SER A 485 -0.13 4.29 -16.29
CA SER A 485 0.70 4.85 -15.21
C SER A 485 2.16 5.01 -15.64
N VAL A 486 2.72 4.04 -16.38
CA VAL A 486 4.04 4.13 -16.99
C VAL A 486 4.10 5.31 -17.96
N LYS A 487 3.15 5.42 -18.89
CA LYS A 487 3.13 6.49 -19.90
C LYS A 487 3.18 7.90 -19.29
N ILE A 488 2.53 8.11 -18.15
CA ILE A 488 2.53 9.40 -17.42
C ILE A 488 3.92 9.79 -16.92
N LYS A 489 4.70 8.82 -16.40
CA LYS A 489 6.00 9.09 -15.75
C LYS A 489 7.20 8.80 -16.65
N LEU A 490 7.00 8.08 -17.75
CA LEU A 490 8.03 7.68 -18.70
C LEU A 490 8.91 8.85 -19.20
N PRO A 491 8.41 10.06 -19.49
CA PRO A 491 9.25 11.14 -20.02
C PRO A 491 10.38 11.63 -19.09
N HIS A 492 10.32 11.31 -17.79
CA HIS A 492 11.19 11.89 -16.77
C HIS A 492 12.09 10.82 -16.11
N VAL A 493 13.40 10.92 -16.34
CA VAL A 493 14.42 10.01 -15.76
C VAL A 493 14.32 9.89 -14.24
N ALA A 494 13.92 10.97 -13.55
CA ALA A 494 13.75 10.97 -12.11
C ALA A 494 12.76 9.89 -11.62
N TYR A 495 11.77 9.50 -12.43
CA TYR A 495 10.76 8.49 -12.10
C TYR A 495 11.06 7.11 -12.70
N MET A 496 12.27 6.89 -13.24
CA MET A 496 12.66 5.59 -13.78
C MET A 496 12.55 4.44 -12.76
N PRO A 497 12.85 4.60 -11.45
CA PRO A 497 12.60 3.55 -10.47
C PRO A 497 11.14 3.10 -10.43
N PHE A 498 10.19 4.04 -10.34
CA PHE A 498 8.76 3.73 -10.42
C PHE A 498 8.39 2.99 -11.71
N VAL A 499 8.88 3.44 -12.86
CA VAL A 499 8.60 2.77 -14.15
C VAL A 499 9.14 1.34 -14.16
N LEU A 500 10.33 1.09 -13.61
CA LEU A 500 10.91 -0.24 -13.51
C LEU A 500 10.10 -1.17 -12.61
N HIS A 501 9.56 -0.68 -11.49
CA HIS A 501 8.61 -1.44 -10.66
C HIS A 501 7.37 -1.87 -11.46
N MET A 502 6.80 -0.95 -12.25
CA MET A 502 5.62 -1.22 -13.07
C MET A 502 5.90 -2.22 -14.21
N ILE A 503 7.05 -2.11 -14.89
CA ILE A 503 7.43 -3.07 -15.94
C ILE A 503 7.70 -4.45 -15.33
N THR A 504 8.33 -4.51 -14.16
CA THR A 504 8.55 -5.77 -13.43
C THR A 504 7.21 -6.43 -13.09
N ALA A 505 6.21 -5.66 -12.64
CA ALA A 505 4.85 -6.15 -12.40
C ALA A 505 4.18 -6.71 -13.67
N MET A 506 4.41 -6.10 -14.85
CA MET A 506 3.91 -6.61 -16.14
C MET A 506 4.60 -7.90 -16.58
N ASN A 507 5.91 -8.06 -16.34
CA ASN A 507 6.59 -9.33 -16.58
C ASN A 507 6.06 -10.44 -15.66
N GLN A 508 5.78 -10.14 -14.38
CA GLN A 508 5.15 -11.10 -13.47
C GLN A 508 3.76 -11.53 -13.93
N LEU A 509 2.94 -10.59 -14.46
CA LEU A 509 1.66 -10.93 -15.09
C LEU A 509 1.85 -11.82 -16.32
N THR A 510 2.81 -11.50 -17.18
CA THR A 510 3.15 -12.28 -18.38
C THR A 510 3.49 -13.72 -18.00
N GLU A 511 4.34 -13.87 -16.98
CA GLU A 511 4.76 -15.17 -16.48
C GLU A 511 3.61 -15.96 -15.85
N GLY A 512 2.81 -15.32 -14.98
CA GLY A 512 1.79 -16.03 -14.22
C GLY A 512 0.52 -16.34 -15.02
N LEU A 513 0.12 -15.45 -15.93
CA LEU A 513 -1.09 -15.64 -16.75
C LEU A 513 -0.84 -16.40 -18.03
N ASP A 514 0.43 -16.62 -18.42
CA ASP A 514 0.79 -17.29 -19.67
C ASP A 514 0.27 -16.52 -20.91
N ARG A 515 0.30 -15.19 -20.84
CA ARG A 515 -0.15 -14.26 -21.88
C ARG A 515 0.94 -13.25 -22.17
N PHE A 516 1.13 -12.91 -23.44
CA PHE A 516 2.12 -11.91 -23.84
C PHE A 516 1.69 -10.49 -23.45
N VAL A 517 2.54 -9.77 -22.71
CA VAL A 517 2.42 -8.32 -22.51
C VAL A 517 3.62 -7.61 -23.17
N PRO A 518 3.40 -6.72 -24.15
CA PRO A 518 4.49 -6.06 -24.86
C PRO A 518 5.11 -4.93 -24.02
N VAL A 519 6.29 -5.18 -23.42
CA VAL A 519 7.02 -4.16 -22.61
C VAL A 519 8.27 -3.60 -23.29
N ALA A 520 8.70 -4.19 -24.41
CA ALA A 520 9.96 -3.83 -25.09
C ALA A 520 10.05 -2.35 -25.47
N SER A 521 8.96 -1.76 -25.99
CA SER A 521 8.92 -0.34 -26.36
C SER A 521 9.15 0.61 -25.17
N MET A 522 8.64 0.23 -23.99
CA MET A 522 8.86 1.00 -22.76
C MET A 522 10.33 0.92 -22.33
N LEU A 523 10.95 -0.27 -22.41
CA LEU A 523 12.38 -0.46 -22.11
C LEU A 523 13.28 0.31 -23.08
N PHE A 524 12.95 0.34 -24.37
CA PHE A 524 13.71 1.13 -25.36
C PHE A 524 13.71 2.62 -25.02
N ASN A 525 12.58 3.15 -24.55
CA ASN A 525 12.50 4.55 -24.12
C ASN A 525 13.38 4.81 -22.88
N LEU A 526 13.37 3.90 -21.90
CA LEU A 526 14.27 4.02 -20.73
C LEU A 526 15.75 4.02 -21.14
N LEU A 527 16.15 3.11 -22.02
CA LEU A 527 17.50 3.06 -22.55
C LEU A 527 17.87 4.35 -23.29
N GLU A 528 16.97 4.86 -24.11
CA GLU A 528 17.18 6.12 -24.84
C GLU A 528 17.37 7.31 -23.90
N GLN A 529 16.66 7.33 -22.77
CA GLN A 529 16.86 8.36 -21.76
C GLN A 529 18.22 8.23 -21.05
N LEU A 530 18.65 7.00 -20.71
CA LEU A 530 19.97 6.77 -20.12
C LEU A 530 21.10 7.19 -21.06
N ARG A 531 20.90 7.01 -22.38
CA ARG A 531 21.87 7.41 -23.43
C ARG A 531 22.16 8.92 -23.45
N LYS A 532 21.20 9.75 -23.04
CA LYS A 532 21.35 11.22 -23.00
C LYS A 532 22.35 11.69 -21.95
N LYS A 533 22.68 10.86 -20.96
CA LYS A 533 23.55 11.20 -19.83
C LYS A 533 24.91 10.51 -19.98
N ASP A 534 25.97 11.31 -19.89
CA ASP A 534 27.35 10.82 -20.01
C ASP A 534 27.92 10.50 -18.62
N ILE A 535 27.99 9.21 -18.30
CA ILE A 535 28.44 8.70 -16.99
C ILE A 535 29.89 9.14 -16.70
N SER A 536 30.74 9.19 -17.72
CA SER A 536 32.16 9.59 -17.58
C SER A 536 32.31 11.09 -17.26
N LYS A 537 31.36 11.92 -17.70
CA LYS A 537 31.29 13.34 -17.30
C LYS A 537 30.78 13.49 -15.87
N LEU A 538 29.75 12.72 -15.48
CA LEU A 538 29.23 12.73 -14.11
C LEU A 538 30.32 12.33 -13.10
N ARG A 539 31.05 11.24 -13.38
CA ARG A 539 32.15 10.78 -12.53
C ARG A 539 33.25 11.84 -12.33
N ARG A 540 33.58 12.59 -13.39
CA ARG A 540 34.55 13.68 -13.32
C ARG A 540 34.04 14.87 -12.50
N ALA A 541 32.74 15.16 -12.56
CA ALA A 541 32.14 16.21 -11.74
C ALA A 541 32.11 15.80 -10.25
N GLU A 542 31.73 14.56 -9.94
CA GLU A 542 31.75 14.03 -8.57
C GLU A 542 33.16 14.09 -7.95
N ALA A 543 34.18 13.65 -8.68
CA ALA A 543 35.57 13.67 -8.23
C ALA A 543 36.08 15.08 -7.92
N LYS A 544 35.59 16.10 -8.62
CA LYS A 544 35.93 17.52 -8.37
C LYS A 544 35.25 18.10 -7.13
N HIS A 545 34.11 17.56 -6.72
CA HIS A 545 33.32 18.08 -5.62
C HIS A 545 33.53 17.34 -4.28
N SER A 546 34.44 16.36 -4.22
CA SER A 546 34.87 15.64 -3.00
C SER A 546 33.75 15.27 -2.02
N LYS A 547 32.55 14.95 -2.51
CA LYS A 547 31.45 14.45 -1.68
C LYS A 547 31.42 12.94 -1.83
N LYS A 548 31.89 12.26 -0.78
CA LYS A 548 31.67 10.82 -0.57
C LYS A 548 30.16 10.64 -0.38
N LEU A 549 29.43 10.50 -1.48
CA LEU A 549 27.96 10.43 -1.49
C LEU A 549 27.51 9.02 -1.11
N LEU A 550 27.85 8.60 0.10
CA LEU A 550 27.32 7.40 0.74
C LEU A 550 26.37 7.89 1.83
N ASP A 551 25.20 8.36 1.42
CA ASP A 551 24.07 8.53 2.32
C ASP A 551 22.99 7.51 1.94
N ASN A 552 22.32 7.03 2.97
CA ASN A 552 21.79 5.69 3.10
C ASN A 552 20.53 5.42 2.25
N SER A 553 20.48 4.22 1.68
CA SER A 553 19.42 3.64 0.85
C SER A 553 19.37 4.08 -0.63
N ASN A 554 20.40 3.68 -1.39
CA ASN A 554 20.48 3.84 -2.85
C ASN A 554 19.84 2.67 -3.64
N ASP A 555 19.01 1.83 -3.02
CA ASP A 555 18.45 0.68 -3.71
C ASP A 555 17.14 1.01 -4.42
N ILE A 556 17.04 0.65 -5.71
CA ILE A 556 15.82 0.80 -6.49
C ILE A 556 14.62 0.08 -5.85
N MET A 557 14.87 -0.98 -5.09
CA MET A 557 13.86 -1.79 -4.42
C MET A 557 12.98 -0.97 -3.47
N VAL A 558 13.53 0.10 -2.90
CA VAL A 558 12.87 0.97 -1.93
C VAL A 558 12.82 2.42 -2.40
N LEU A 559 13.06 2.67 -3.69
CA LEU A 559 13.02 3.98 -4.31
C LEU A 559 11.96 4.06 -5.42
N LEU A 560 11.18 5.14 -5.42
CA LEU A 560 10.26 5.44 -6.53
C LEU A 560 10.75 6.61 -7.39
N ARG A 561 11.48 7.58 -6.82
CA ARG A 561 12.03 8.75 -7.52
C ARG A 561 13.45 9.06 -7.07
N LEU A 562 14.27 9.44 -8.03
CA LEU A 562 15.63 9.91 -7.81
C LEU A 562 15.62 11.35 -7.26
N SER A 563 16.42 11.59 -6.22
CA SER A 563 16.69 12.94 -5.70
C SER A 563 17.52 13.77 -6.70
N LYS A 564 17.55 15.10 -6.52
CA LYS A 564 18.41 16.00 -7.33
C LYS A 564 19.88 15.54 -7.27
N LYS A 565 20.36 15.17 -6.07
CA LYS A 565 21.72 14.64 -5.85
C LYS A 565 21.95 13.33 -6.64
N GLN A 566 21.01 12.38 -6.58
CA GLN A 566 21.12 11.10 -7.28
C GLN A 566 21.11 11.25 -8.81
N LEU A 567 20.42 12.24 -9.36
CA LEU A 567 20.40 12.53 -10.80
C LEU A 567 21.74 13.00 -11.36
N HIS A 568 22.64 13.48 -10.49
CA HIS A 568 24.00 13.89 -10.82
C HIS A 568 25.04 12.82 -10.46
N ALA A 569 24.63 11.72 -9.82
CA ALA A 569 25.55 10.69 -9.38
C ALA A 569 25.78 9.61 -10.46
N SER A 570 27.03 9.26 -10.72
CA SER A 570 27.40 8.28 -11.76
C SER A 570 26.97 6.86 -11.42
N GLU A 571 27.03 6.49 -10.13
CA GLU A 571 26.60 5.16 -9.64
C GLU A 571 25.09 4.93 -9.84
N THR A 572 24.26 5.96 -9.68
CA THR A 572 22.81 5.87 -9.95
C THR A 572 22.54 5.38 -11.36
N TYR A 573 23.24 5.90 -12.38
CA TYR A 573 23.02 5.47 -13.76
C TYR A 573 23.52 4.05 -14.00
N ARG A 574 24.64 3.62 -13.38
CA ARG A 574 25.09 2.22 -13.45
C ARG A 574 24.06 1.26 -12.84
N MET A 575 23.50 1.64 -11.70
CA MET A 575 22.41 0.91 -11.05
C MET A 575 21.17 0.83 -11.96
N LEU A 576 20.76 1.93 -12.59
CA LEU A 576 19.62 1.95 -13.52
C LEU A 576 19.88 1.07 -14.74
N TYR A 577 21.07 1.14 -15.36
CA TYR A 577 21.46 0.25 -16.45
C TYR A 577 21.37 -1.22 -16.04
N ARG A 578 21.88 -1.59 -14.86
CA ARG A 578 21.78 -2.96 -14.33
C ARG A 578 20.33 -3.43 -14.21
N HIS A 579 19.44 -2.59 -13.67
CA HIS A 579 18.02 -2.96 -13.50
C HIS A 579 17.25 -3.01 -14.81
N VAL A 580 17.47 -2.06 -15.73
CA VAL A 580 16.91 -2.14 -17.09
C VAL A 580 17.38 -3.41 -17.80
N GLY A 581 18.66 -3.77 -17.66
CA GLY A 581 19.21 -5.00 -18.22
C GLY A 581 18.58 -6.26 -17.63
N LEU A 582 18.34 -6.27 -16.32
CA LEU A 582 17.66 -7.38 -15.64
C LEU A 582 16.22 -7.55 -16.14
N VAL A 583 15.43 -6.47 -16.18
CA VAL A 583 14.04 -6.50 -16.64
C VAL A 583 13.93 -6.85 -18.13
N LEU A 584 14.88 -6.40 -18.95
CA LEU A 584 14.98 -6.80 -20.36
C LEU A 584 15.30 -8.30 -20.50
N THR A 585 16.27 -8.81 -19.73
CA THR A 585 16.63 -10.24 -19.72
C THR A 585 15.46 -11.10 -19.28
N ASP A 586 14.73 -10.64 -18.25
CA ASP A 586 13.51 -11.26 -17.76
C ASP A 586 12.43 -11.34 -18.86
N HIS A 587 12.15 -10.21 -19.53
CA HIS A 587 11.16 -10.18 -20.61
C HIS A 587 11.53 -11.09 -21.78
N VAL A 588 12.78 -11.00 -22.29
CA VAL A 588 13.25 -11.82 -23.41
C VAL A 588 13.24 -13.31 -23.06
N GLY A 589 13.66 -13.67 -21.84
CA GLY A 589 13.62 -15.05 -21.39
C GLY A 589 12.19 -15.59 -21.27
N LEU A 590 11.20 -14.77 -20.87
CA LEU A 590 9.80 -15.19 -20.83
C LEU A 590 9.25 -15.56 -22.22
N ILE A 591 9.50 -14.72 -23.22
CA ILE A 591 9.01 -14.95 -24.59
C ILE A 591 9.78 -16.05 -25.33
N SER A 592 10.93 -16.49 -24.80
CA SER A 592 11.75 -17.55 -25.41
C SER A 592 11.10 -18.93 -25.45
N LEU A 593 10.07 -19.14 -24.64
CA LEU A 593 9.29 -20.38 -24.63
C LEU A 593 8.20 -20.42 -25.70
N HIS A 594 8.06 -19.35 -26.50
CA HIS A 594 7.05 -19.24 -27.54
C HIS A 594 7.63 -19.61 -28.93
N PRO A 595 6.88 -20.28 -29.82
CA PRO A 595 7.33 -20.63 -31.17
C PRO A 595 7.68 -19.43 -32.06
N SER A 596 7.07 -18.27 -31.78
CA SER A 596 7.35 -17.00 -32.46
C SER A 596 8.50 -16.18 -31.84
N PHE A 597 9.30 -16.77 -30.94
CA PHE A 597 10.46 -16.09 -30.36
C PHE A 597 11.44 -15.51 -31.40
N PRO A 598 11.78 -16.22 -32.50
CA PRO A 598 12.66 -15.68 -33.53
C PRO A 598 12.11 -14.39 -34.15
N GLU A 599 10.79 -14.28 -34.29
CA GLU A 599 10.12 -13.09 -34.83
C GLU A 599 10.02 -11.96 -33.80
N PHE A 600 9.68 -12.28 -32.54
CA PHE A 600 9.59 -11.28 -31.46
C PHE A 600 10.92 -10.56 -31.19
N THR A 601 12.05 -11.24 -31.40
CA THR A 601 13.37 -10.72 -31.07
C THR A 601 13.99 -9.86 -32.18
N ILE A 602 13.43 -9.85 -33.40
CA ILE A 602 13.91 -9.00 -34.50
C ILE A 602 13.96 -7.51 -34.10
N PRO A 603 12.86 -6.88 -33.64
CA PRO A 603 12.91 -5.47 -33.25
C PRO A 603 13.83 -5.21 -32.05
N ILE A 604 13.93 -6.18 -31.12
CA ILE A 604 14.78 -6.08 -29.93
C ILE A 604 16.26 -6.08 -30.33
N THR A 605 16.69 -7.04 -31.13
CA THR A 605 18.08 -7.15 -31.58
C THR A 605 18.50 -5.98 -32.46
N ALA A 606 17.63 -5.52 -33.37
CA ALA A 606 17.88 -4.35 -34.21
C ALA A 606 18.10 -3.07 -33.39
N PHE A 607 17.22 -2.82 -32.40
CA PHE A 607 17.36 -1.69 -31.50
C PHE A 607 18.64 -1.78 -30.67
N LEU A 608 18.90 -2.92 -30.02
CA LEU A 608 20.04 -3.09 -29.12
C LEU A 608 21.38 -2.97 -29.86
N ARG A 609 21.53 -3.59 -31.04
CA ARG A 609 22.76 -3.46 -31.86
C ARG A 609 23.03 -2.00 -32.22
N THR A 610 22.00 -1.23 -32.56
CA THR A 610 22.11 0.20 -32.84
C THR A 610 22.47 0.99 -31.59
N TYR A 611 21.83 0.68 -30.47
CA TYR A 611 22.05 1.32 -29.18
C TYR A 611 23.50 1.15 -28.69
N LEU A 612 24.06 -0.06 -28.79
CA LEU A 612 25.41 -0.38 -28.34
C LEU A 612 26.50 0.31 -29.15
N LYS A 613 26.26 0.75 -30.40
CA LYS A 613 27.28 1.49 -31.18
C LYS A 613 27.71 2.80 -30.50
N ASN A 614 26.89 3.36 -29.61
CA ASN A 614 27.21 4.58 -28.88
C ASN A 614 28.27 4.32 -27.78
N HIS A 615 29.31 5.16 -27.71
CA HIS A 615 30.38 5.08 -26.71
C HIS A 615 29.95 5.53 -25.31
N ARG A 616 28.80 6.21 -25.17
CA ARG A 616 28.27 6.70 -23.89
C ARG A 616 27.57 5.63 -23.06
N VAL A 617 27.30 4.46 -23.66
CA VAL A 617 26.68 3.33 -22.97
C VAL A 617 27.64 2.79 -21.93
N ASP A 618 27.13 2.45 -20.74
CA ASP A 618 27.92 1.87 -19.68
C ASP A 618 28.64 0.58 -20.14
N PRO A 619 29.97 0.44 -19.92
CA PRO A 619 30.72 -0.73 -20.39
C PRO A 619 30.21 -2.07 -19.82
N ALA A 620 29.81 -2.12 -18.55
CA ALA A 620 29.30 -3.35 -17.95
C ALA A 620 27.94 -3.73 -18.52
N PHE A 621 27.08 -2.73 -18.77
CA PHE A 621 25.83 -2.94 -19.49
C PHE A 621 26.07 -3.41 -20.93
N ARG A 622 27.04 -2.83 -21.64
CA ARG A 622 27.42 -3.23 -23.01
C ARG A 622 27.79 -4.72 -23.07
N ASN A 623 28.61 -5.19 -22.14
CA ASN A 623 29.00 -6.60 -22.06
C ASN A 623 27.80 -7.50 -21.76
N THR A 624 26.93 -7.07 -20.84
CA THR A 624 25.70 -7.80 -20.48
C THR A 624 24.78 -7.95 -21.69
N VAL A 625 24.51 -6.88 -22.42
CA VAL A 625 23.63 -6.90 -23.60
C VAL A 625 24.29 -7.64 -24.77
N SER A 626 25.61 -7.57 -24.93
CA SER A 626 26.31 -8.33 -25.99
C SER A 626 26.16 -9.84 -25.74
N LYS A 627 26.30 -10.29 -24.49
CA LYS A 627 26.00 -11.66 -24.09
C LYS A 627 24.52 -12.01 -24.29
N LEU A 628 23.61 -11.08 -23.99
CA LEU A 628 22.18 -11.27 -24.23
C LEU A 628 21.88 -11.49 -25.72
N LEU A 629 22.51 -10.71 -26.62
CA LEU A 629 22.35 -10.83 -28.06
C LEU A 629 22.81 -12.19 -28.58
N SER A 630 23.97 -12.69 -28.14
CA SER A 630 24.44 -14.02 -28.54
C SER A 630 23.49 -15.13 -28.06
N LEU A 631 22.97 -15.02 -26.83
CA LEU A 631 22.00 -15.98 -26.30
C LEU A 631 20.65 -15.93 -27.04
N ILE A 632 20.22 -14.74 -27.48
CA ILE A 632 19.01 -14.61 -28.31
C ILE A 632 19.19 -15.33 -29.64
N GLU A 633 20.34 -15.18 -30.29
CA GLU A 633 20.64 -15.82 -31.58
C GLU A 633 20.65 -17.36 -31.46
N GLU A 634 21.37 -17.89 -30.46
CA GLU A 634 21.43 -19.34 -30.17
C GLU A 634 20.05 -19.90 -29.78
N SER A 635 19.30 -19.17 -28.96
CA SER A 635 17.95 -19.61 -28.59
C SER A 635 16.98 -19.56 -29.76
N SER A 636 17.17 -18.61 -30.70
CA SER A 636 16.35 -18.50 -31.89
C SER A 636 16.55 -19.68 -32.85
N THR A 637 17.76 -20.21 -32.99
CA THR A 637 18.00 -21.42 -33.81
C THR A 637 17.31 -22.63 -33.18
N ILE A 638 17.53 -22.87 -31.89
CA ILE A 638 16.91 -23.98 -31.15
C ILE A 638 15.37 -23.93 -31.21
N VAL A 639 14.79 -22.73 -31.05
CA VAL A 639 13.33 -22.56 -31.13
C VAL A 639 12.81 -22.80 -32.55
N ARG A 640 13.54 -22.40 -33.60
CA ARG A 640 13.14 -22.70 -34.99
C ARG A 640 13.11 -24.20 -35.22
N ASP A 641 14.14 -24.92 -34.78
CA ASP A 641 14.22 -26.38 -34.97
C ASP A 641 13.07 -27.09 -34.25
N LYS A 642 12.78 -26.69 -33.01
CA LYS A 642 11.62 -27.20 -32.25
C LYS A 642 10.30 -26.85 -32.91
N ARG A 643 10.17 -25.65 -33.49
CA ARG A 643 8.96 -25.22 -34.19
C ARG A 643 8.63 -26.11 -35.39
N VAL A 644 9.63 -26.63 -36.10
CA VAL A 644 9.41 -27.56 -37.23
C VAL A 644 8.68 -28.83 -36.78
N SER A 645 8.98 -29.30 -35.57
CA SER A 645 8.35 -30.49 -35.00
C SER A 645 6.95 -30.24 -34.40
N LEU A 646 6.49 -28.99 -34.36
CA LEU A 646 5.18 -28.65 -33.79
C LEU A 646 4.05 -28.86 -34.80
N ASP A 647 3.07 -29.67 -34.41
CA ASP A 647 1.79 -29.77 -35.11
C ASP A 647 0.92 -28.55 -34.82
N MET A 648 1.04 -27.54 -35.68
CA MET A 648 0.32 -26.26 -35.56
C MET A 648 -1.19 -26.39 -35.78
N GLN A 649 -1.67 -27.47 -36.42
CA GLN A 649 -3.09 -27.65 -36.72
C GLN A 649 -3.91 -28.08 -35.48
N LYS A 650 -3.27 -28.70 -34.49
CA LYS A 650 -3.96 -29.21 -33.28
C LYS A 650 -4.11 -28.19 -32.14
N ARG A 651 -3.64 -26.95 -32.27
CA ARG A 651 -3.60 -25.99 -31.15
C ARG A 651 -4.15 -24.61 -31.53
N SER A 652 -5.47 -24.46 -31.50
CA SER A 652 -6.17 -23.17 -31.68
C SER A 652 -6.02 -22.20 -30.49
N ASN A 653 -5.70 -22.70 -29.29
CA ASN A 653 -5.53 -21.91 -28.06
C ASN A 653 -4.15 -22.14 -27.43
N MET A 654 -3.09 -21.69 -28.10
CA MET A 654 -1.74 -21.83 -27.57
C MET A 654 -1.39 -20.67 -26.61
N GLY A 655 -0.99 -21.01 -25.38
CA GLY A 655 -0.46 -20.05 -24.42
C GLY A 655 0.95 -19.55 -24.77
N LEU A 656 1.49 -18.63 -23.98
CA LEU A 656 2.82 -18.07 -24.23
C LEU A 656 3.94 -19.12 -24.06
N LYS A 657 3.84 -19.98 -23.04
CA LYS A 657 4.86 -20.96 -22.65
C LYS A 657 4.58 -22.32 -23.28
N VAL A 658 4.98 -22.47 -24.54
CA VAL A 658 4.75 -23.71 -25.31
C VAL A 658 5.85 -24.75 -25.04
N PHE A 659 7.10 -24.30 -24.96
CA PHE A 659 8.28 -25.17 -24.78
C PHE A 659 8.70 -25.31 -23.31
N THR A 660 7.74 -25.49 -22.39
CA THR A 660 8.04 -25.61 -20.95
C THR A 660 8.87 -26.85 -20.61
N SER A 661 8.61 -27.99 -21.26
CA SER A 661 9.38 -29.23 -21.09
C SER A 661 10.85 -29.03 -21.45
N ASP A 662 11.10 -28.28 -22.51
CA ASP A 662 12.44 -28.13 -23.09
C ASP A 662 13.10 -26.81 -22.68
N ALA A 663 12.52 -26.10 -21.71
CA ALA A 663 12.96 -24.79 -21.26
C ALA A 663 14.44 -24.80 -20.81
N LYS A 664 14.90 -25.94 -20.25
CA LYS A 664 16.30 -26.15 -19.85
C LYS A 664 17.28 -26.15 -21.02
N HIS A 665 16.81 -26.51 -22.22
CA HIS A 665 17.60 -26.52 -23.45
C HIS A 665 17.57 -25.18 -24.18
N ILE A 666 16.85 -24.17 -23.67
CA ILE A 666 16.79 -22.84 -24.26
C ILE A 666 17.76 -21.93 -23.47
N PRO A 667 18.92 -21.56 -24.05
CA PRO A 667 19.99 -20.86 -23.34
C PRO A 667 19.55 -19.56 -22.68
N ILE A 668 18.74 -18.75 -23.37
CA ILE A 668 18.25 -17.47 -22.85
C ILE A 668 17.31 -17.65 -21.64
N TYR A 669 16.49 -18.69 -21.65
CA TYR A 669 15.60 -19.02 -20.53
C TYR A 669 16.41 -19.41 -19.31
N ARG A 670 17.42 -20.27 -19.48
CA ARG A 670 18.36 -20.64 -18.42
C ARG A 670 19.07 -19.41 -17.87
N HIS A 671 19.57 -18.54 -18.75
CA HIS A 671 20.25 -17.31 -18.34
C HIS A 671 19.32 -16.40 -17.52
N ARG A 672 18.05 -16.24 -17.94
CA ARG A 672 17.03 -15.54 -17.15
C ARG A 672 16.92 -16.10 -15.74
N MET A 673 16.77 -17.42 -15.58
CA MET A 673 16.66 -18.06 -14.27
C MET A 673 17.87 -17.78 -13.38
N GLU A 674 19.08 -17.92 -13.93
CA GLU A 674 20.33 -17.62 -13.22
C GLU A 674 20.40 -16.15 -12.76
N GLN A 675 20.00 -15.20 -13.63
CA GLN A 675 20.00 -13.77 -13.28
C GLN A 675 18.96 -13.44 -12.20
N LEU A 676 17.75 -14.00 -12.27
CA LEU A 676 16.70 -13.76 -11.28
C LEU A 676 17.06 -14.36 -9.92
N LEU A 677 17.62 -15.56 -9.87
CA LEU A 677 18.10 -16.19 -8.63
C LEU A 677 19.22 -15.35 -8.01
N ARG A 678 20.20 -14.93 -8.81
CA ARG A 678 21.29 -14.07 -8.34
C ARG A 678 20.77 -12.74 -7.81
N TYR A 679 19.78 -12.14 -8.48
CA TYR A 679 19.16 -10.90 -8.04
C TYR A 679 18.43 -11.06 -6.70
N GLN A 680 17.69 -12.15 -6.53
CA GLN A 680 17.03 -12.47 -5.26
C GLN A 680 18.04 -12.66 -4.13
N GLN A 681 19.13 -13.40 -4.38
CA GLN A 681 20.17 -13.62 -3.39
C GLN A 681 20.85 -12.31 -2.98
N ILE A 682 21.26 -11.47 -3.94
CA ILE A 682 21.87 -10.17 -3.64
C ILE A 682 20.91 -9.29 -2.82
N ASN A 683 19.62 -9.27 -3.16
CA ASN A 683 18.64 -8.49 -2.42
C ASN A 683 18.42 -9.04 -1.01
N ARG A 684 18.46 -10.36 -0.84
CA ARG A 684 18.39 -11.00 0.47
C ARG A 684 19.60 -10.64 1.34
N GLU A 685 20.81 -10.77 0.80
CA GLU A 685 22.06 -10.40 1.48
C GLU A 685 22.07 -8.92 1.89
N LYS A 686 21.56 -8.02 1.04
CA LYS A 686 21.42 -6.60 1.38
C LYS A 686 20.47 -6.39 2.56
N VAL A 687 19.31 -7.05 2.55
CA VAL A 687 18.35 -6.93 3.65
C VAL A 687 18.95 -7.48 4.93
N GLU A 688 19.51 -8.69 4.91
CA GLU A 688 20.16 -9.33 6.06
C GLU A 688 21.30 -8.48 6.62
N GLY A 689 22.16 -7.92 5.75
CA GLY A 689 23.22 -6.99 6.17
C GLY A 689 22.68 -5.71 6.81
N THR A 690 21.58 -5.14 6.29
CA THR A 690 20.96 -3.95 6.90
C THR A 690 20.23 -4.23 8.21
N LEU A 691 19.77 -5.46 8.41
CA LEU A 691 19.17 -5.89 9.68
C LEU A 691 20.27 -6.14 10.72
N SER A 692 21.34 -6.85 10.36
CA SER A 692 22.49 -7.06 11.25
C SER A 692 23.15 -5.74 11.67
N ALA A 693 23.31 -4.78 10.75
CA ALA A 693 23.82 -3.44 11.07
C ALA A 693 22.83 -2.56 11.86
N ALA A 694 21.59 -3.01 12.05
CA ALA A 694 20.61 -2.33 12.91
C ALA A 694 20.60 -2.88 14.34
N GLU A 695 21.11 -4.10 14.52
CA GLU A 695 21.19 -4.81 15.80
C GLU A 695 22.52 -4.52 16.54
N LEU A 696 23.55 -4.12 15.79
CA LEU A 696 24.80 -3.52 16.28
C LEU A 696 24.60 -2.02 16.54
#